data_AF-M3YUA9-F1
#
_entry.id   AF-M3YUA9-F1
#
_cell.length_a   1.000
_cell.length_b   1.000
_cell.length_c   1.000
_cell.angle_alpha   90.00
_cell.angle_beta   90.00
_cell.angle_gamma   90.00
#
_symmetry.space_group_name_H-M   'P 1'
#
loop_
_entity.id
_entity.type
_entity.pdbx_description
1 polymer ?
#
loop_
_entity_poly.entity_id
_entity_poly.type
_entity_poly.pdbx_seq_one_letter_code
_entity_poly.pdbx_strand_id
1 'polypeptide(L)'
;MAQFYYKRNVNAPYRDRIPLRIVRAESELSPSEKAYLNAVEKGDYASVKKSLEEAEIYFKININCIDPLGRTALLIAIENENLELIELLLSFNVYVGDALLHAIRKEVVGAVELLLNHKKPSGEKQVPPILLDKQFSEFTPDITPIILAAHTNNYEIIKLLVQKGVSVPRPHEVRCNCVECVSSSDVDSLRHSRSRLNIYKALASPSLIALSSEDPFLTAFQLSWELQELSKVENEFKSEYEELSRQCKQFAKDLLDQTRSSRELEIILNYRDDSSLIEEQSGNDLARLKLAIKYRQKEFVAQPNCQQLLASRWYDEFPGWRRRHWAVKMVTCFIIGLLFPVFSVCYLIAPKSPLGLFIRKPFIKFICHTASYLTFLFLLLLASQHIDRSDLNRQGPPPTIVEWMILPWVLGFIWGEIKQMWDGGLQDYIHDWWNLMDFVMNSLYLATISLKIVAFVKYSALNPRESWDMWHPTLVAEALFAIANIFSSLRLISLFTANSHLGPLQISLGRMLLDILKFLFIYCLVLLAFANGLNQLYFYYEETKGLSCKGIRCEKQNNAFSTLFETLQSLFWSIFGLINLYVTNVKAQHEFTEFVGATMFGTYNVISLVVLLNMLIAMMNNSYQLIADHADIEWKFARTKLWMSYFEEGGTLPTPFNVIPSPKSLWYLIKWIWTHLCKKKMRRKPESFGTIGRRAADNLRRHHQYQEVMRNLVKRYVAAMIRDAKTEEGLTEENFKELKQDISSFRFEVLGLLRGSKLSTVQAAQATKESSNSADSDEKSDNEGSGRDKRKNFSLFDLTTLIHPRSAAIASERHNISNGSALVMQEPPREKQRKVNFVTDIKNFGLFHRRSKQNAAEQNANQIFSVSEEVTRQQAERPMERSIQLESRGLASRGDLNIPGLSEQCILVDHRERNTDSLGLQVGKRVCSFKSEKVVVEDTVPIIPKEKHEKEEDSSIDYDGNLTDTASHEDYVTTRL
;
A
#
# COMPACT_ATOMS: atom_id res chain seq x y z
N MET A 1 22.98 43.39 -2.72
CA MET A 1 22.72 44.29 -1.56
C MET A 1 23.59 43.88 -0.37
N ALA A 2 24.90 44.12 -0.42
CA ALA A 2 25.85 43.64 0.61
C ALA A 2 26.86 44.72 1.06
N GLN A 3 26.42 45.96 1.27
CA GLN A 3 27.34 47.07 1.58
C GLN A 3 26.94 47.99 2.77
N PHE A 4 25.97 47.64 3.61
CA PHE A 4 25.50 48.56 4.67
C PHE A 4 25.71 48.12 6.12
N TYR A 5 26.63 47.19 6.40
CA TYR A 5 26.96 46.82 7.78
C TYR A 5 28.45 46.97 8.06
N TYR A 6 28.94 48.20 8.22
CA TYR A 6 30.04 48.52 9.15
C TYR A 6 30.22 50.03 9.25
N LYS A 7 29.48 50.68 10.15
CA LYS A 7 29.96 51.89 10.83
C LYS A 7 29.31 51.97 12.19
N ARG A 8 30.06 51.58 13.21
CA ARG A 8 29.74 51.78 14.62
C ARG A 8 30.70 52.83 15.16
N ASN A 9 30.13 53.87 15.77
CA ASN A 9 30.62 54.64 16.93
C ASN A 9 29.79 55.94 16.97
N VAL A 10 29.25 56.44 18.08
CA VAL A 10 29.49 56.22 19.52
C VAL A 10 28.28 56.83 20.27
N ASN A 11 28.00 56.34 21.49
CA ASN A 11 27.04 56.86 22.48
C ASN A 11 25.54 56.64 22.24
N ALA A 12 25.03 55.47 22.66
CA ALA A 12 23.66 55.35 23.17
C ALA A 12 23.68 54.45 24.42
N PRO A 13 23.06 54.89 25.54
CA PRO A 13 23.07 54.14 26.79
C PRO A 13 22.26 52.85 26.62
N TYR A 14 22.72 51.80 27.30
CA TYR A 14 21.98 50.58 27.67
C TYR A 14 20.56 50.45 27.08
N ARG A 15 20.42 49.79 25.93
CA ARG A 15 19.15 49.16 25.55
C ARG A 15 19.07 47.80 26.23
N ASP A 16 18.72 47.79 27.52
CA ASP A 16 18.45 46.57 28.31
C ASP A 16 17.20 45.79 27.84
N ARG A 17 16.59 46.17 26.71
CA ARG A 17 15.43 45.50 26.13
C ARG A 17 15.57 45.38 24.62
N ILE A 18 15.40 44.16 24.12
CA ILE A 18 15.24 43.88 22.69
C ILE A 18 13.94 44.56 22.23
N PRO A 19 13.96 45.46 21.23
CA PRO A 19 12.74 46.07 20.73
C PRO A 19 11.92 45.03 19.97
N LEU A 20 10.87 44.50 20.60
CA LEU A 20 9.87 43.69 19.93
C LEU A 20 8.97 44.63 19.11
N ARG A 21 9.15 44.61 17.80
CA ARG A 21 8.27 45.29 16.84
C ARG A 21 7.64 44.25 15.92
N ILE A 22 6.40 44.48 15.51
CA ILE A 22 5.75 43.67 14.48
C ILE A 22 6.52 43.89 13.17
N VAL A 23 7.25 42.85 12.72
CA VAL A 23 8.17 42.93 11.58
C VAL A 23 7.41 42.90 10.24
N ARG A 24 6.26 42.23 10.21
CA ARG A 24 5.35 42.16 9.07
C ARG A 24 4.12 42.99 9.42
N ALA A 25 4.10 44.26 9.03
CA ALA A 25 2.94 45.12 9.21
C ALA A 25 1.93 44.81 8.10
N GLU A 26 0.77 44.29 8.48
CA GLU A 26 -0.38 44.14 7.59
C GLU A 26 -1.20 45.44 7.57
N SER A 27 -2.14 45.54 6.63
CA SER A 27 -3.09 46.65 6.53
C SER A 27 -3.86 46.81 7.84
N GLU A 28 -3.73 47.94 8.53
CA GLU A 28 -4.50 48.17 9.76
C GLU A 28 -5.98 48.45 9.45
N LEU A 29 -6.88 47.64 10.02
CA LEU A 29 -8.33 47.83 9.88
C LEU A 29 -8.79 49.13 10.56
N SER A 30 -9.77 49.79 9.94
CA SER A 30 -10.48 50.93 10.54
C SER A 30 -11.18 50.52 11.85
N PRO A 31 -11.29 51.40 12.85
CA PRO A 31 -12.07 51.13 14.07
C PRO A 31 -13.54 50.76 13.78
N SER A 32 -14.13 51.28 12.70
CA SER A 32 -15.48 50.90 12.27
C SER A 32 -15.55 49.47 11.72
N GLU A 33 -14.54 49.04 10.96
CA GLU A 33 -14.42 47.67 10.44
C GLU A 33 -14.17 46.67 11.57
N LYS A 34 -13.35 47.03 12.56
CA LYS A 34 -13.16 46.21 13.78
C LYS A 34 -14.46 46.05 14.56
N ALA A 35 -15.28 47.10 14.65
CA ALA A 35 -16.58 47.01 15.32
C ALA A 35 -17.55 46.10 14.55
N TYR A 36 -17.54 46.16 13.22
CA TYR A 36 -18.30 45.27 12.35
C TYR A 36 -17.89 43.80 12.52
N LEU A 37 -16.60 43.47 12.40
CA LEU A 37 -16.11 42.10 12.55
C LEU A 37 -16.33 41.54 13.95
N ASN A 38 -16.19 42.36 15.00
CA ASN A 38 -16.51 41.96 16.39
C ASN A 38 -18.01 41.72 16.59
N ALA A 39 -18.90 42.43 15.87
CA ALA A 39 -20.33 42.15 15.89
C ALA A 39 -20.65 40.80 15.23
N VAL A 40 -19.98 40.49 14.11
CA VAL A 40 -20.08 39.18 13.44
C VAL A 40 -19.55 38.06 14.34
N GLU A 41 -18.37 38.24 14.95
CA GLU A 41 -17.76 37.27 15.85
C GLU A 41 -18.64 36.97 17.08
N LYS A 42 -19.41 37.95 17.56
CA LYS A 42 -20.35 37.78 18.70
C LYS A 42 -21.73 37.25 18.33
N GLY A 43 -22.05 37.18 17.04
CA GLY A 43 -23.34 36.71 16.55
C GLY A 43 -24.46 37.77 16.64
N ASP A 44 -24.13 39.06 16.65
CA ASP A 44 -25.14 40.13 16.77
C ASP A 44 -25.78 40.46 15.41
N TYR A 45 -26.86 39.76 15.08
CA TYR A 45 -27.59 39.90 13.83
C TYR A 45 -28.06 41.35 13.55
N ALA A 46 -28.58 42.05 14.56
CA ALA A 46 -29.16 43.38 14.37
C ALA A 46 -28.08 44.44 14.07
N SER A 47 -26.94 44.36 14.76
CA SER A 47 -25.81 45.27 14.52
C SER A 47 -25.13 45.00 13.17
N VAL A 48 -24.99 43.73 12.79
CA VAL A 48 -24.44 43.33 11.48
C VAL A 48 -25.36 43.81 10.34
N LYS A 49 -26.67 43.60 10.45
CA LYS A 49 -27.62 44.08 9.45
C LYS A 49 -27.58 45.59 9.25
N LYS A 50 -27.55 46.36 10.35
CA LYS A 50 -27.45 47.83 10.27
C LYS A 50 -26.15 48.29 9.62
N SER A 51 -25.02 47.68 9.97
CA SER A 51 -23.73 48.04 9.39
C SER A 51 -23.63 47.68 7.89
N LEU A 52 -24.31 46.62 7.43
CA LEU A 52 -24.45 46.29 6.01
C LEU A 52 -25.33 47.30 5.26
N GLU A 53 -26.48 47.68 5.82
CA GLU A 53 -27.35 48.72 5.25
C GLU A 53 -26.65 50.09 5.19
N GLU A 54 -25.88 50.45 6.24
CA GLU A 54 -25.08 51.68 6.26
C GLU A 54 -23.91 51.65 5.26
N ALA A 55 -23.35 50.46 4.99
CA ALA A 55 -22.27 50.29 4.02
C ALA A 55 -22.74 50.56 2.58
N GLU A 56 -23.97 50.17 2.23
CA GLU A 56 -24.57 50.48 0.91
C GLU A 56 -24.76 51.99 0.69
N ILE A 57 -25.04 52.74 1.76
CA ILE A 57 -25.37 54.16 1.67
C ILE A 57 -24.11 55.04 1.68
N TYR A 58 -23.15 54.74 2.56
CA TYR A 58 -22.04 55.67 2.86
C TYR A 58 -20.66 55.19 2.42
N PHE A 59 -20.49 53.95 1.95
CA PHE A 59 -19.20 53.34 1.52
C PHE A 59 -18.03 53.51 2.52
N LYS A 60 -18.32 53.76 3.81
CA LYS A 60 -17.29 53.99 4.85
C LYS A 60 -16.68 52.70 5.41
N ILE A 61 -17.31 51.55 5.15
CA ILE A 61 -16.91 50.25 5.67
C ILE A 61 -16.74 49.32 4.47
N ASN A 62 -15.57 48.71 4.32
CA ASN A 62 -15.42 47.63 3.36
C ASN A 62 -16.04 46.35 3.95
N ILE A 63 -17.10 45.86 3.32
CA ILE A 63 -17.79 44.63 3.74
C ILE A 63 -16.86 43.41 3.64
N ASN A 64 -15.93 43.42 2.68
CA ASN A 64 -14.93 42.37 2.47
C ASN A 64 -13.61 42.67 3.19
N CYS A 65 -13.64 43.42 4.30
CA CYS A 65 -12.45 43.61 5.13
C CYS A 65 -11.96 42.27 5.70
N ILE A 66 -10.64 42.19 5.90
CA ILE A 66 -9.95 41.00 6.36
C ILE A 66 -9.32 41.33 7.71
N ASP A 67 -9.56 40.47 8.70
CA ASP A 67 -8.90 40.55 10.01
C ASP A 67 -7.37 40.36 9.89
N PRO A 68 -6.58 40.75 10.90
CA PRO A 68 -5.13 40.44 10.97
C PRO A 68 -4.79 38.93 11.01
N LEU A 69 -5.81 38.07 11.06
CA LEU A 69 -5.70 36.61 10.97
C LEU A 69 -6.03 36.08 9.57
N GLY A 70 -6.32 36.96 8.60
CA GLY A 70 -6.69 36.56 7.24
C GLY A 70 -8.16 36.15 7.06
N ARG A 71 -9.04 36.40 8.04
CA ARG A 71 -10.45 35.99 8.00
C ARG A 71 -11.34 37.12 7.49
N THR A 72 -12.27 36.81 6.59
CA THR A 72 -13.36 37.72 6.20
C THR A 72 -14.55 37.57 7.14
N ALA A 73 -15.49 38.53 7.14
CA ALA A 73 -16.74 38.43 7.89
C ALA A 73 -17.51 37.12 7.61
N LEU A 74 -17.52 36.67 6.36
CA LEU A 74 -18.17 35.42 5.96
C LEU A 74 -17.45 34.20 6.55
N LEU A 75 -16.12 34.19 6.57
CA LEU A 75 -15.35 33.11 7.19
C LEU A 75 -15.59 33.02 8.70
N ILE A 76 -15.70 34.16 9.38
CA ILE A 76 -16.03 34.21 10.82
C ILE A 76 -17.43 33.66 11.09
N ALA A 77 -18.40 33.97 10.23
CA ALA A 77 -19.75 33.44 10.36
C ALA A 77 -19.80 31.92 10.15
N ILE A 78 -19.01 31.39 9.20
CA ILE A 78 -18.86 29.95 8.93
C ILE A 78 -18.13 29.24 10.08
N GLU A 79 -17.05 29.83 10.60
CA GLU A 79 -16.25 29.26 11.70
C GLU A 79 -17.06 29.12 13.00
N ASN A 80 -18.06 29.98 13.20
CA ASN A 80 -18.96 29.97 14.34
C ASN A 80 -20.33 29.32 14.05
N GLU A 81 -20.50 28.66 12.91
CA GLU A 81 -21.73 27.98 12.46
C GLU A 81 -23.03 28.82 12.49
N ASN A 82 -22.93 30.15 12.39
CA ASN A 82 -24.12 31.01 12.43
C ASN A 82 -24.77 31.13 11.04
N LEU A 83 -25.72 30.24 10.76
CA LEU A 83 -26.42 30.14 9.48
C LEU A 83 -27.16 31.43 9.08
N GLU A 84 -27.77 32.13 10.05
CA GLU A 84 -28.54 33.36 9.79
C GLU A 84 -27.64 34.50 9.32
N LEU A 85 -26.46 34.65 9.94
CA LEU A 85 -25.47 35.61 9.51
C LEU A 85 -24.91 35.27 8.13
N ILE A 86 -24.71 33.99 7.83
CA ILE A 86 -24.27 33.55 6.50
C ILE A 86 -25.31 33.92 5.44
N GLU A 87 -26.59 33.63 5.67
CA GLU A 87 -27.67 34.00 4.75
C GLU A 87 -27.77 35.53 4.55
N LEU A 88 -27.64 36.30 5.64
CA LEU A 88 -27.62 37.75 5.59
C LEU A 88 -26.45 38.27 4.75
N LEU A 89 -25.22 37.82 5.02
CA LEU A 89 -24.02 38.23 4.30
C LEU A 89 -24.09 37.84 2.81
N LEU A 90 -24.62 36.67 2.50
CA LEU A 90 -24.83 36.23 1.12
C LEU A 90 -25.90 37.06 0.40
N SER A 91 -26.94 37.51 1.10
CA SER A 91 -27.97 38.40 0.55
C SER A 91 -27.41 39.77 0.14
N PHE A 92 -26.41 40.27 0.86
CA PHE A 92 -25.69 41.52 0.57
C PHE A 92 -24.49 41.34 -0.39
N ASN A 93 -24.42 40.22 -1.13
CA ASN A 93 -23.39 39.95 -2.16
C ASN A 93 -21.93 40.07 -1.69
N VAL A 94 -21.64 39.60 -0.48
CA VAL A 94 -20.26 39.48 0.03
C VAL A 94 -19.38 38.61 -0.88
N TYR A 95 -18.09 38.93 -0.95
CA TYR A 95 -17.13 38.13 -1.72
C TYR A 95 -16.96 36.75 -1.10
N VAL A 96 -17.45 35.73 -1.81
CA VAL A 96 -17.43 34.33 -1.34
C VAL A 96 -16.02 33.73 -1.39
N GLY A 97 -15.20 34.06 -2.39
CA GLY A 97 -13.82 33.56 -2.51
C GLY A 97 -13.71 32.04 -2.33
N ASP A 98 -12.84 31.61 -1.40
CA ASP A 98 -12.65 30.22 -0.97
C ASP A 98 -13.50 29.82 0.25
N ALA A 99 -14.50 30.62 0.65
CA ALA A 99 -15.36 30.34 1.81
C ALA A 99 -16.10 28.99 1.71
N LEU A 100 -16.38 28.51 0.50
CA LEU A 100 -16.92 27.17 0.30
C LEU A 100 -15.95 26.08 0.78
N LEU A 101 -14.65 26.22 0.51
CA LEU A 101 -13.63 25.28 0.97
C LEU A 101 -13.48 25.30 2.50
N HIS A 102 -13.58 26.49 3.10
CA HIS A 102 -13.58 26.64 4.56
C HIS A 102 -14.81 25.99 5.21
N ALA A 103 -16.00 26.18 4.65
CA ALA A 103 -17.22 25.52 5.12
C ALA A 103 -17.13 23.99 5.03
N ILE A 104 -16.49 23.47 3.98
CA ILE A 104 -16.24 22.03 3.82
C ILE A 104 -15.23 21.52 4.85
N ARG A 105 -14.12 22.27 5.09
CA ARG A 105 -13.11 21.90 6.10
C ARG A 105 -13.70 21.82 7.50
N LYS A 106 -14.65 22.71 7.82
CA LYS A 106 -15.36 22.75 9.10
C LYS A 106 -16.56 21.80 9.16
N GLU A 107 -16.87 21.11 8.07
CA GLU A 107 -17.95 20.13 7.99
C GLU A 107 -19.37 20.70 8.22
N VAL A 108 -19.56 22.01 8.01
CA VAL A 108 -20.84 22.69 8.25
C VAL A 108 -21.79 22.50 7.08
N VAL A 109 -22.65 21.48 7.16
CA VAL A 109 -23.55 21.08 6.06
C VAL A 109 -24.49 22.21 5.64
N GLY A 110 -25.08 22.94 6.60
CA GLY A 110 -26.00 24.05 6.33
C GLY A 110 -25.35 25.21 5.60
N ALA A 111 -24.13 25.58 5.99
CA ALA A 111 -23.36 26.62 5.31
C ALA A 111 -23.01 26.22 3.88
N VAL A 112 -22.60 24.96 3.66
CA VAL A 112 -22.31 24.42 2.33
C VAL A 112 -23.56 24.44 1.45
N GLU A 113 -24.72 24.06 1.97
CA GLU A 113 -25.98 24.09 1.20
C GLU A 113 -26.35 25.52 0.79
N LEU A 114 -26.28 26.48 1.71
CA LEU A 114 -26.53 27.90 1.42
C LEU A 114 -25.57 28.43 0.36
N LEU A 115 -24.27 28.14 0.49
CA LEU A 115 -23.25 28.55 -0.47
C LEU A 115 -23.40 27.91 -1.85
N LEU A 116 -23.82 26.64 -1.93
CA LEU A 116 -24.09 25.94 -3.19
C LEU A 116 -25.40 26.37 -3.87
N ASN A 117 -26.32 26.95 -3.11
CA ASN A 117 -27.58 27.49 -3.62
C ASN A 117 -27.47 28.97 -3.97
N HIS A 118 -26.47 29.67 -3.43
CA HIS A 118 -26.09 31.03 -3.82
C HIS A 118 -25.55 31.06 -5.25
N LYS A 119 -26.46 31.19 -6.22
CA LYS A 119 -26.10 31.43 -7.62
C LYS A 119 -25.89 32.92 -7.85
N LYS A 120 -24.65 33.32 -8.16
CA LYS A 120 -24.45 34.56 -8.94
C LYS A 120 -25.17 34.41 -10.29
N PRO A 121 -25.93 35.42 -10.75
CA PRO A 121 -26.39 35.47 -12.12
C PRO A 121 -25.18 35.81 -13.00
N SER A 122 -24.50 34.80 -13.55
CA SER A 122 -23.57 35.02 -14.66
C SER A 122 -23.91 34.07 -15.79
N GLY A 123 -24.31 34.65 -16.91
CA GLY A 123 -24.35 33.96 -18.18
C GLY A 123 -22.95 33.49 -18.58
N GLU A 124 -22.98 32.55 -19.51
CA GLU A 124 -21.85 31.86 -20.14
C GLU A 124 -21.34 30.60 -19.42
N LYS A 125 -21.53 29.50 -20.15
CA LYS A 125 -21.10 28.15 -19.86
C LYS A 125 -19.58 28.10 -19.87
N GLN A 126 -18.98 28.26 -18.71
CA GLN A 126 -17.67 27.73 -18.38
C GLN A 126 -17.66 27.55 -16.86
N VAL A 127 -17.05 26.46 -16.40
CA VAL A 127 -16.64 26.32 -15.00
C VAL A 127 -15.96 27.63 -14.63
N PRO A 128 -16.46 28.42 -13.65
CA PRO A 128 -15.80 29.67 -13.33
C PRO A 128 -14.36 29.34 -12.94
N PRO A 129 -13.36 30.18 -13.29
CA PRO A 129 -12.04 30.08 -12.71
C PRO A 129 -12.17 30.45 -11.22
N ILE A 130 -12.67 29.52 -10.43
CA ILE A 130 -12.63 29.53 -8.98
C ILE A 130 -11.15 29.29 -8.63
N LEU A 131 -10.59 30.16 -7.79
CA LEU A 131 -9.32 30.02 -7.04
C LEU A 131 -8.04 30.69 -7.57
N LEU A 132 -8.10 31.91 -8.10
CA LEU A 132 -6.88 32.73 -8.23
C LEU A 132 -7.15 34.19 -7.88
N ASP A 133 -7.51 34.47 -6.63
CA ASP A 133 -6.90 35.66 -6.03
C ASP A 133 -5.56 35.24 -5.46
N LYS A 134 -4.49 35.68 -6.14
CA LYS A 134 -3.12 35.17 -6.00
C LYS A 134 -2.48 35.53 -4.66
N GLN A 135 -3.16 36.32 -3.83
CA GLN A 135 -2.51 36.99 -2.71
C GLN A 135 -2.59 36.21 -1.39
N PHE A 136 -3.71 35.53 -1.05
CA PHE A 136 -3.81 34.78 0.22
C PHE A 136 -4.92 33.70 0.24
N SER A 137 -4.86 32.64 -0.59
CA SER A 137 -5.68 31.45 -0.33
C SER A 137 -4.97 30.52 0.66
N GLU A 138 -5.70 30.01 1.66
CA GLU A 138 -5.16 29.03 2.61
C GLU A 138 -4.95 27.66 1.95
N PHE A 139 -5.69 27.37 0.87
CA PHE A 139 -5.65 26.09 0.18
C PHE A 139 -4.71 26.12 -1.01
N THR A 140 -4.15 24.95 -1.34
CA THR A 140 -3.38 24.80 -2.57
C THR A 140 -4.33 24.90 -3.77
N PRO A 141 -3.91 25.55 -4.88
CA PRO A 141 -4.81 25.92 -5.97
C PRO A 141 -5.38 24.71 -6.76
N ASP A 142 -4.80 23.53 -6.56
CA ASP A 142 -5.23 22.25 -7.12
C ASP A 142 -6.42 21.61 -6.37
N ILE A 143 -6.77 22.12 -5.18
CA ILE A 143 -7.86 21.58 -4.37
C ILE A 143 -9.21 22.07 -4.90
N THR A 144 -10.01 21.14 -5.42
CA THR A 144 -11.42 21.37 -5.74
C THR A 144 -12.31 21.10 -4.52
N PRO A 145 -13.55 21.66 -4.47
CA PRO A 145 -14.47 21.41 -3.36
C PRO A 145 -14.75 19.93 -3.09
N ILE A 146 -14.83 19.10 -4.13
CA ILE A 146 -15.05 17.65 -3.98
C ILE A 146 -13.82 16.92 -3.44
N ILE A 147 -12.60 17.37 -3.79
CA ILE A 147 -11.36 16.79 -3.27
C ILE A 147 -11.27 17.05 -1.77
N LEU A 148 -11.54 18.29 -1.34
CA LEU A 148 -11.50 18.64 0.07
C LEU A 148 -12.60 17.93 0.87
N ALA A 149 -13.81 17.85 0.33
CA ALA A 149 -14.92 17.12 0.98
C ALA A 149 -14.62 15.63 1.12
N ALA A 150 -13.93 15.04 0.16
CA ALA A 150 -13.45 13.67 0.25
C ALA A 150 -12.34 13.51 1.30
N HIS A 151 -11.47 14.51 1.49
CA HIS A 151 -10.44 14.48 2.53
C HIS A 151 -11.02 14.53 3.94
N THR A 152 -12.10 15.28 4.17
CA THR A 152 -12.83 15.28 5.45
C THR A 152 -13.70 14.04 5.64
N ASN A 153 -13.93 13.26 4.57
CA ASN A 153 -14.71 12.03 4.57
C ASN A 153 -16.18 12.21 5.04
N ASN A 154 -16.72 13.42 4.95
CA ASN A 154 -18.11 13.70 5.34
C ASN A 154 -19.11 13.29 4.24
N TYR A 155 -19.96 12.32 4.55
CA TYR A 155 -20.90 11.71 3.59
C TYR A 155 -21.95 12.70 3.04
N GLU A 156 -22.46 13.62 3.88
CA GLU A 156 -23.55 14.52 3.48
C GLU A 156 -23.07 15.60 2.51
N ILE A 157 -21.91 16.20 2.80
CA ILE A 157 -21.28 17.20 1.94
C ILE A 157 -20.93 16.60 0.56
N ILE A 158 -20.30 15.42 0.54
CA ILE A 158 -19.97 14.74 -0.71
C ILE A 158 -21.24 14.44 -1.51
N LYS A 159 -22.31 13.98 -0.86
CA LYS A 159 -23.60 13.72 -1.52
C LYS A 159 -24.19 14.98 -2.15
N LEU A 160 -24.16 16.12 -1.46
CA LEU A 160 -24.63 17.40 -2.01
C LEU A 160 -23.81 17.83 -3.24
N LEU A 161 -22.49 17.68 -3.18
CA LEU A 161 -21.59 18.02 -4.30
C LEU A 161 -21.77 17.10 -5.52
N VAL A 162 -21.92 15.80 -5.28
CA VAL A 162 -22.17 14.81 -6.36
C VAL A 162 -23.51 15.07 -7.04
N GLN A 163 -24.56 15.47 -6.29
CA GLN A 163 -25.85 15.86 -6.86
C GLN A 163 -25.75 17.11 -7.76
N LYS A 164 -24.78 17.99 -7.53
CA LYS A 164 -24.50 19.15 -8.38
C LYS A 164 -23.64 18.80 -9.61
N GLY A 165 -23.22 17.53 -9.76
CA GLY A 165 -22.50 17.03 -10.93
C GLY A 165 -20.99 17.31 -10.94
N VAL A 166 -20.38 17.56 -9.78
CA VAL A 166 -18.93 17.77 -9.67
C VAL A 166 -18.19 16.45 -9.91
N SER A 167 -17.11 16.49 -10.69
CA SER A 167 -16.28 15.32 -11.00
C SER A 167 -14.85 15.48 -10.46
N VAL A 168 -14.21 14.35 -10.15
CA VAL A 168 -12.80 14.28 -9.75
C VAL A 168 -11.97 13.89 -10.99
N PRO A 169 -10.87 14.59 -11.29
CA PRO A 169 -9.98 14.22 -12.39
C PRO A 169 -9.37 12.83 -12.13
N ARG A 170 -9.21 12.04 -13.19
CA ARG A 170 -8.49 10.75 -13.08
C ARG A 170 -6.98 11.02 -13.04
N PRO A 171 -6.25 10.48 -12.06
CA PRO A 171 -4.81 10.64 -12.02
C PRO A 171 -4.17 9.90 -13.19
N HIS A 172 -3.25 10.55 -13.89
CA HIS A 172 -2.40 9.90 -14.87
C HIS A 172 -1.31 9.07 -14.17
N GLU A 173 -0.80 8.04 -14.85
CA GLU A 173 0.33 7.26 -14.38
C GLU A 173 1.56 8.17 -14.17
N VAL A 174 2.41 7.84 -13.19
CA VAL A 174 3.63 8.63 -12.87
C VAL A 174 4.56 8.75 -14.08
N ARG A 175 4.55 7.77 -14.99
CA ARG A 175 5.37 7.72 -16.21
C ARG A 175 4.65 8.27 -17.44
N CYS A 176 3.55 9.01 -17.26
CA CYS A 176 2.81 9.58 -18.37
C CYS A 176 3.61 10.67 -19.06
N ASN A 177 3.79 10.53 -20.38
CA ASN A 177 4.51 11.50 -21.22
C ASN A 177 3.56 12.45 -21.96
N CYS A 178 2.35 12.71 -21.44
CA CYS A 178 1.44 13.66 -22.09
C CYS A 178 1.91 15.10 -21.87
N VAL A 179 1.55 15.99 -22.80
CA VAL A 179 1.99 17.39 -22.78
C VAL A 179 1.61 18.11 -21.49
N GLU A 180 0.43 17.82 -20.94
CA GLU A 180 -0.06 18.40 -19.69
C GLU A 180 0.76 17.95 -18.46
N CYS A 181 1.10 16.66 -18.36
CA CYS A 181 1.92 16.15 -17.26
C CYS A 181 3.36 16.68 -17.33
N VAL A 182 3.97 16.66 -18.52
CA VAL A 182 5.35 17.14 -18.71
C VAL A 182 5.45 18.64 -18.45
N SER A 183 4.52 19.43 -19.00
CA SER A 183 4.52 20.88 -18.75
C SER A 183 4.26 21.23 -17.29
N SER A 184 3.33 20.55 -16.61
CA SER A 184 3.09 20.79 -15.19
C SER A 184 4.26 20.36 -14.31
N SER A 185 4.96 19.27 -14.64
CA SER A 185 6.16 18.85 -13.92
C SER A 185 7.35 19.77 -14.13
N ASP A 186 7.54 20.29 -15.36
CA ASP A 186 8.64 21.21 -15.69
C ASP A 186 8.45 22.58 -15.05
N VAL A 187 7.19 23.02 -14.91
CA VAL A 187 6.85 24.27 -14.22
C VAL A 187 6.98 24.13 -12.71
N ASP A 188 6.36 23.10 -12.11
CA ASP A 188 6.41 22.85 -10.67
C ASP A 188 6.16 21.37 -10.34
N SER A 189 7.24 20.62 -10.19
CA SER A 189 7.21 19.19 -9.89
C SER A 189 6.56 18.88 -8.55
N LEU A 190 6.72 19.75 -7.53
CA LEU A 190 6.16 19.54 -6.20
C LEU A 190 4.63 19.75 -6.20
N ARG A 191 4.14 20.75 -6.94
CA ARG A 191 2.68 20.90 -7.14
C ARG A 191 2.10 19.71 -7.89
N HIS A 192 2.80 19.23 -8.92
CA HIS A 192 2.34 18.07 -9.68
C HIS A 192 2.23 16.81 -8.80
N SER A 193 3.25 16.51 -7.98
CA SER A 193 3.22 15.36 -7.06
C SER A 193 2.17 15.53 -5.96
N ARG A 194 2.05 16.73 -5.36
CA ARG A 194 1.06 17.03 -4.31
C ARG A 194 -0.37 16.95 -4.84
N SER A 195 -0.61 17.43 -6.06
CA SER A 195 -1.92 17.34 -6.72
C SER A 195 -2.34 15.89 -6.96
N ARG A 196 -1.43 15.06 -7.49
CA ARG A 196 -1.69 13.63 -7.65
C ARG A 196 -2.03 12.96 -6.30
N LEU A 197 -1.25 13.26 -5.26
CA LEU A 197 -1.51 12.74 -3.91
C LEU A 197 -2.86 13.18 -3.36
N ASN A 198 -3.24 14.46 -3.54
CA ASN A 198 -4.54 14.99 -3.15
C ASN A 198 -5.70 14.28 -3.89
N ILE A 199 -5.55 14.01 -5.18
CA ILE A 199 -6.54 13.27 -5.98
C ILE A 199 -6.68 11.83 -5.45
N TYR A 200 -5.57 11.13 -5.23
CA TYR A 200 -5.58 9.77 -4.69
C TYR A 200 -6.18 9.71 -3.29
N LYS A 201 -5.86 10.69 -2.43
CA LYS A 201 -6.45 10.82 -1.10
C LYS A 201 -7.96 11.03 -1.15
N ALA A 202 -8.45 11.81 -2.12
CA ALA A 202 -9.88 11.97 -2.34
C ALA A 202 -10.55 10.68 -2.82
N LEU A 203 -9.98 10.01 -3.83
CA LEU A 203 -10.52 8.75 -4.38
C LEU A 203 -10.48 7.59 -3.38
N ALA A 204 -9.51 7.57 -2.48
CA ALA A 204 -9.38 6.57 -1.43
C ALA A 204 -10.39 6.73 -0.28
N SER A 205 -11.11 7.85 -0.21
CA SER A 205 -12.04 8.13 0.88
C SER A 205 -13.25 7.15 0.88
N PRO A 206 -13.58 6.53 2.03
CA PRO A 206 -14.70 5.60 2.14
C PRO A 206 -16.04 6.17 1.67
N SER A 207 -16.33 7.42 2.04
CA SER A 207 -17.59 8.10 1.69
C SER A 207 -17.76 8.31 0.19
N LEU A 208 -16.68 8.68 -0.52
CA LEU A 208 -16.73 8.86 -1.98
C LEU A 208 -16.89 7.52 -2.69
N ILE A 209 -16.16 6.48 -2.26
CA ILE A 209 -16.28 5.13 -2.83
C ILE A 209 -17.71 4.61 -2.62
N ALA A 210 -18.30 4.79 -1.44
CA ALA A 210 -19.66 4.37 -1.12
C ALA A 210 -20.74 5.03 -2.01
N LEU A 211 -20.53 6.29 -2.43
CA LEU A 211 -21.50 7.05 -3.22
C LEU A 211 -21.33 6.88 -4.74
N SER A 212 -20.09 6.78 -5.21
CA SER A 212 -19.76 6.88 -6.64
C SER A 212 -19.55 5.53 -7.33
N SER A 213 -19.12 4.49 -6.60
CA SER A 213 -18.75 3.21 -7.20
C SER A 213 -19.91 2.22 -7.27
N GLU A 214 -20.05 1.52 -8.41
CA GLU A 214 -21.03 0.43 -8.57
C GLU A 214 -20.61 -0.84 -7.81
N ASP A 215 -19.30 -1.11 -7.75
CA ASP A 215 -18.68 -2.17 -6.96
C ASP A 215 -17.57 -1.57 -6.07
N PRO A 216 -17.89 -1.25 -4.80
CA PRO A 216 -16.92 -0.69 -3.87
C PRO A 216 -15.80 -1.67 -3.50
N PHE A 217 -16.01 -2.99 -3.59
CA PHE A 217 -14.94 -3.95 -3.31
C PHE A 217 -13.88 -3.93 -4.42
N LEU A 218 -14.30 -3.96 -5.67
CA LEU A 218 -13.36 -3.92 -6.81
C LEU A 218 -12.58 -2.61 -6.83
N THR A 219 -13.28 -1.49 -6.62
CA THR A 219 -12.67 -0.15 -6.57
C THR A 219 -11.64 -0.06 -5.44
N ALA A 220 -11.98 -0.52 -4.22
CA ALA A 220 -11.06 -0.54 -3.09
C ALA A 220 -9.85 -1.47 -3.33
N PHE A 221 -10.05 -2.62 -3.97
CA PHE A 221 -8.96 -3.55 -4.28
C PHE A 221 -7.98 -2.97 -5.32
N GLN A 222 -8.49 -2.33 -6.36
CA GLN A 222 -7.67 -1.69 -7.39
C GLN A 222 -6.93 -0.48 -6.83
N LEU A 223 -7.63 0.44 -6.16
CA LEU A 223 -7.00 1.62 -5.55
C LEU A 223 -5.94 1.24 -4.53
N SER A 224 -6.22 0.30 -3.62
CA SER A 224 -5.21 -0.12 -2.64
C SER A 224 -3.98 -0.77 -3.27
N TRP A 225 -4.13 -1.44 -4.42
CA TRP A 225 -3.01 -1.99 -5.19
C TRP A 225 -2.21 -0.90 -5.91
N GLU A 226 -2.89 0.01 -6.60
CA GLU A 226 -2.27 1.15 -7.27
C GLU A 226 -1.47 1.99 -6.28
N LEU A 227 -2.07 2.35 -5.13
CA LEU A 227 -1.41 3.11 -4.06
C LEU A 227 -0.19 2.37 -3.49
N GLN A 228 -0.28 1.05 -3.35
CA GLN A 228 0.83 0.23 -2.85
C GLN A 228 1.99 0.13 -3.85
N GLU A 229 1.71 0.22 -5.15
CA GLU A 229 2.74 0.24 -6.18
C GLU A 229 3.33 1.63 -6.35
N LEU A 230 2.49 2.68 -6.30
CA LEU A 230 2.89 4.08 -6.28
C LEU A 230 3.82 4.38 -5.10
N SER A 231 3.58 3.80 -3.92
CA SER A 231 4.46 3.98 -2.76
C SER A 231 5.88 3.44 -2.94
N LYS A 232 6.11 2.57 -3.94
CA LYS A 232 7.45 2.09 -4.34
C LYS A 232 8.06 2.91 -5.47
N VAL A 233 7.23 3.57 -6.26
CA VAL A 233 7.67 4.44 -7.36
C VAL A 233 8.05 5.82 -6.84
N GLU A 234 7.24 6.39 -5.95
CA GLU A 234 7.47 7.68 -5.28
C GLU A 234 7.90 7.43 -3.84
N ASN A 235 9.20 7.55 -3.59
CA ASN A 235 9.79 7.21 -2.29
C ASN A 235 9.53 8.31 -1.25
N GLU A 236 9.37 9.56 -1.68
CA GLU A 236 9.22 10.74 -0.84
C GLU A 236 7.91 10.72 -0.05
N PHE A 237 6.80 10.33 -0.69
CA PHE A 237 5.47 10.25 -0.09
C PHE A 237 5.04 8.82 0.24
N LYS A 238 6.00 7.89 0.37
CA LYS A 238 5.74 6.47 0.59
C LYS A 238 4.81 6.20 1.79
N SER A 239 5.01 6.90 2.90
CA SER A 239 4.19 6.72 4.11
C SER A 239 2.73 7.12 3.89
N GLU A 240 2.49 8.23 3.18
CA GLU A 240 1.14 8.71 2.88
C GLU A 240 0.41 7.72 1.95
N TYR A 241 1.07 7.24 0.89
CA TYR A 241 0.48 6.22 0.00
C TYR A 241 0.21 4.89 0.70
N GLU A 242 1.11 4.44 1.58
CA GLU A 242 0.90 3.21 2.37
C GLU A 242 -0.25 3.36 3.37
N GLU A 243 -0.44 4.54 3.94
CA GLU A 243 -1.59 4.87 4.80
C GLU A 243 -2.91 4.85 4.03
N LEU A 244 -2.98 5.51 2.86
CA LEU A 244 -4.16 5.47 1.99
C LEU A 244 -4.48 4.06 1.50
N SER A 245 -3.45 3.27 1.15
CA SER A 245 -3.63 1.86 0.77
C SER A 245 -4.21 1.05 1.93
N ARG A 246 -3.76 1.31 3.17
CA ARG A 246 -4.30 0.68 4.40
C ARG A 246 -5.75 1.10 4.63
N GLN A 247 -6.08 2.39 4.46
CA GLN A 247 -7.45 2.89 4.58
C GLN A 247 -8.41 2.18 3.61
N CYS A 248 -8.02 2.00 2.34
CA CYS A 248 -8.83 1.24 1.38
C CYS A 248 -8.98 -0.25 1.75
N LYS A 249 -7.93 -0.89 2.27
CA LYS A 249 -7.98 -2.29 2.75
C LYS A 249 -8.92 -2.44 3.95
N GLN A 250 -8.86 -1.49 4.88
CA GLN A 250 -9.72 -1.43 6.04
C GLN A 250 -11.17 -1.19 5.64
N PHE A 251 -11.44 -0.23 4.73
CA PHE A 251 -12.77 0.00 4.17
C PHE A 251 -13.38 -1.29 3.58
N ALA A 252 -12.62 -2.04 2.78
CA ALA A 252 -13.10 -3.29 2.21
C ALA A 252 -13.40 -4.34 3.29
N LYS A 253 -12.58 -4.44 4.33
CA LYS A 253 -12.82 -5.33 5.49
C LYS A 253 -14.08 -4.91 6.25
N ASP A 254 -14.22 -3.62 6.58
CA ASP A 254 -15.35 -3.10 7.36
C ASP A 254 -16.67 -3.18 6.58
N LEU A 255 -16.64 -3.05 5.26
CA LEU A 255 -17.80 -3.29 4.40
C LEU A 255 -18.25 -4.75 4.43
N LEU A 256 -17.29 -5.70 4.46
CA LEU A 256 -17.59 -7.12 4.61
C LEU A 256 -18.10 -7.45 6.02
N ASP A 257 -17.68 -6.70 7.05
CA ASP A 257 -18.17 -6.84 8.44
C ASP A 257 -19.66 -6.52 8.57
N GLN A 258 -20.25 -5.76 7.64
CA GLN A 258 -21.69 -5.45 7.62
C GLN A 258 -22.59 -6.60 7.11
N THR A 259 -21.99 -7.72 6.68
CA THR A 259 -22.73 -8.91 6.27
C THR A 259 -23.40 -9.57 7.48
N ARG A 260 -24.71 -9.84 7.39
CA ARG A 260 -25.49 -10.41 8.50
C ARG A 260 -25.94 -11.85 8.25
N SER A 261 -25.88 -12.31 7.00
CA SER A 261 -26.26 -13.68 6.64
C SER A 261 -25.15 -14.36 5.84
N SER A 262 -25.05 -15.69 5.99
CA SER A 262 -24.13 -16.50 5.18
C SER A 262 -24.45 -16.41 3.69
N ARG A 263 -25.72 -16.22 3.33
CA ARG A 263 -26.15 -16.05 1.94
C ARG A 263 -25.65 -14.74 1.33
N GLU A 264 -25.75 -13.61 2.06
CA GLU A 264 -25.16 -12.33 1.62
C GLU A 264 -23.65 -12.53 1.37
N LEU A 265 -22.95 -13.18 2.31
CA LEU A 265 -21.52 -13.45 2.22
C LEU A 265 -21.15 -14.36 1.03
N GLU A 266 -21.89 -15.44 0.81
CA GLU A 266 -21.68 -16.35 -0.31
C GLU A 266 -21.90 -15.66 -1.66
N ILE A 267 -22.89 -14.78 -1.77
CA ILE A 267 -23.14 -14.01 -3.01
C ILE A 267 -21.94 -13.12 -3.32
N ILE A 268 -21.37 -12.44 -2.32
CA ILE A 268 -20.22 -11.54 -2.49
C ILE A 268 -18.97 -12.33 -2.88
N LEU A 269 -18.64 -13.38 -2.13
CA LEU A 269 -17.39 -14.12 -2.33
C LEU A 269 -17.39 -14.93 -3.64
N ASN A 270 -18.56 -15.33 -4.14
CA ASN A 270 -18.68 -16.05 -5.41
C ASN A 270 -18.97 -15.15 -6.62
N TYR A 271 -19.10 -13.84 -6.44
CA TYR A 271 -19.38 -12.93 -7.54
C TYR A 271 -18.18 -12.82 -8.51
N ARG A 272 -18.46 -12.91 -9.81
CA ARG A 272 -17.51 -12.83 -10.93
C ARG A 272 -18.10 -11.90 -11.99
N ASP A 273 -17.28 -10.99 -12.50
CA ASP A 273 -17.70 -9.89 -13.38
C ASP A 273 -17.67 -10.23 -14.89
N ASP A 274 -17.75 -11.53 -15.21
CA ASP A 274 -17.46 -12.00 -16.55
C ASP A 274 -18.58 -11.68 -17.55
N SER A 275 -18.24 -10.81 -18.49
CA SER A 275 -18.87 -10.61 -19.79
C SER A 275 -18.60 -11.76 -20.78
N SER A 276 -17.70 -12.71 -20.47
CA SER A 276 -17.39 -13.87 -21.31
C SER A 276 -18.32 -15.07 -21.06
N LEU A 277 -19.36 -15.19 -21.88
CA LEU A 277 -20.39 -16.25 -21.86
C LEU A 277 -19.90 -17.69 -22.20
N ILE A 278 -18.59 -17.91 -22.31
CA ILE A 278 -17.98 -19.04 -23.06
C ILE A 278 -17.32 -20.10 -22.15
N GLU A 279 -17.02 -19.80 -20.89
CA GLU A 279 -16.44 -20.79 -19.97
C GLU A 279 -17.49 -21.38 -19.03
N GLU A 280 -17.92 -22.61 -19.34
CA GLU A 280 -18.52 -23.52 -18.36
C GLU A 280 -17.46 -23.93 -17.36
N GLN A 281 -17.23 -23.12 -16.33
CA GLN A 281 -16.60 -23.58 -15.10
C GLN A 281 -17.68 -23.88 -14.08
N SER A 282 -17.82 -25.16 -13.79
CA SER A 282 -18.75 -25.72 -12.81
C SER A 282 -18.23 -25.43 -11.40
N GLY A 283 -18.72 -24.38 -10.75
CA GLY A 283 -18.53 -24.23 -9.30
C GLY A 283 -18.73 -22.83 -8.75
N ASN A 284 -19.17 -22.79 -7.48
CA ASN A 284 -19.04 -21.63 -6.60
C ASN A 284 -17.54 -21.46 -6.26
N ASP A 285 -16.76 -20.92 -7.19
CA ASP A 285 -15.30 -20.98 -7.15
C ASP A 285 -14.65 -19.89 -6.28
N LEU A 286 -15.42 -19.25 -5.39
CA LEU A 286 -14.96 -18.14 -4.54
C LEU A 286 -14.16 -17.10 -5.35
N ALA A 287 -14.68 -16.74 -6.54
CA ALA A 287 -13.95 -15.94 -7.52
C ALA A 287 -13.50 -14.59 -6.95
N ARG A 288 -14.36 -13.90 -6.19
CA ARG A 288 -14.03 -12.63 -5.54
C ARG A 288 -12.96 -12.81 -4.46
N LEU A 289 -12.94 -13.95 -3.78
CA LEU A 289 -11.88 -14.25 -2.80
C LEU A 289 -10.53 -14.50 -3.49
N LYS A 290 -10.51 -15.23 -4.63
CA LYS A 290 -9.29 -15.37 -5.44
C LYS A 290 -8.76 -14.02 -5.87
N LEU A 291 -9.65 -13.12 -6.30
CA LEU A 291 -9.32 -11.74 -6.65
C LEU A 291 -8.75 -10.96 -5.45
N ALA A 292 -9.36 -11.09 -4.28
CA ALA A 292 -8.86 -10.46 -3.05
C ALA A 292 -7.45 -10.96 -2.66
N ILE A 293 -7.18 -12.26 -2.85
CA ILE A 293 -5.84 -12.85 -2.64
C ILE A 293 -4.84 -12.27 -3.64
N LYS A 294 -5.23 -12.14 -4.92
CA LYS A 294 -4.39 -11.54 -5.98
C LYS A 294 -3.99 -10.10 -5.63
N TYR A 295 -4.93 -9.28 -5.17
CA TYR A 295 -4.67 -7.91 -4.71
C TYR A 295 -4.09 -7.81 -3.29
N ARG A 296 -3.68 -8.92 -2.66
CA ARG A 296 -3.05 -8.98 -1.32
C ARG A 296 -3.90 -8.33 -0.21
N GLN A 297 -5.22 -8.52 -0.27
CA GLN A 297 -6.18 -8.00 0.71
C GLN A 297 -6.19 -8.87 1.97
N LYS A 298 -5.15 -8.76 2.79
CA LYS A 298 -4.92 -9.63 3.95
C LYS A 298 -6.03 -9.52 5.01
N GLU A 299 -6.43 -8.29 5.37
CA GLU A 299 -7.45 -8.03 6.40
C GLU A 299 -8.84 -8.50 5.97
N PHE A 300 -9.22 -8.23 4.71
CA PHE A 300 -10.48 -8.71 4.12
C PHE A 300 -10.61 -10.24 4.21
N VAL A 301 -9.54 -10.96 3.89
CA VAL A 301 -9.54 -12.43 3.96
C VAL A 301 -9.54 -12.92 5.41
N ALA A 302 -8.84 -12.24 6.31
CA ALA A 302 -8.74 -12.62 7.72
C ALA A 302 -10.03 -12.37 8.53
N GLN A 303 -11.01 -11.69 7.93
CA GLN A 303 -12.31 -11.38 8.52
C GLN A 303 -12.98 -12.65 9.11
N PRO A 304 -13.50 -12.60 10.35
CA PRO A 304 -14.03 -13.80 11.02
C PRO A 304 -15.13 -14.53 10.25
N ASN A 305 -16.06 -13.79 9.62
CA ASN A 305 -17.18 -14.36 8.86
C ASN A 305 -16.68 -15.08 7.61
N CYS A 306 -15.75 -14.47 6.86
CA CYS A 306 -15.07 -15.10 5.74
C CYS A 306 -14.36 -16.40 6.16
N GLN A 307 -13.60 -16.37 7.27
CA GLN A 307 -12.88 -17.53 7.78
C GLN A 307 -13.81 -18.66 8.24
N GLN A 308 -15.00 -18.32 8.76
CA GLN A 308 -16.01 -19.31 9.12
C GLN A 308 -16.56 -20.03 7.88
N LEU A 309 -16.86 -19.31 6.80
CA LEU A 309 -17.29 -19.90 5.53
C LEU A 309 -16.19 -20.79 4.92
N LEU A 310 -14.95 -20.32 4.95
CA LEU A 310 -13.82 -21.10 4.46
C LEU A 310 -13.60 -22.37 5.28
N ALA A 311 -13.73 -22.28 6.61
CA ALA A 311 -13.62 -23.44 7.49
C ALA A 311 -14.77 -24.44 7.28
N SER A 312 -16.00 -23.97 7.06
CA SER A 312 -17.13 -24.88 6.77
C SER A 312 -16.93 -25.60 5.43
N ARG A 313 -16.42 -24.89 4.41
CA ARG A 313 -16.08 -25.48 3.12
C ARG A 313 -14.88 -26.44 3.20
N TRP A 314 -13.89 -26.12 4.02
CA TRP A 314 -12.70 -26.94 4.24
C TRP A 314 -13.02 -28.29 4.89
N TYR A 315 -13.86 -28.28 5.92
CA TYR A 315 -14.26 -29.49 6.64
C TYR A 315 -15.52 -30.16 6.07
N ASP A 316 -15.95 -29.78 4.86
CA ASP A 316 -17.09 -30.27 4.08
C ASP A 316 -17.90 -31.40 4.76
N GLU A 317 -18.96 -31.02 5.49
CA GLU A 317 -19.88 -31.87 6.25
C GLU A 317 -19.25 -32.96 7.16
N PHE A 318 -17.99 -32.87 7.61
CA PHE A 318 -17.52 -33.73 8.70
C PHE A 318 -18.16 -33.28 10.02
N PRO A 319 -19.23 -33.96 10.50
CA PRO A 319 -19.98 -33.44 11.63
C PRO A 319 -19.09 -33.48 12.88
N GLY A 320 -18.99 -32.34 13.56
CA GLY A 320 -18.31 -32.24 14.84
C GLY A 320 -16.78 -32.32 14.79
N TRP A 321 -16.10 -32.25 13.63
CA TRP A 321 -14.63 -32.25 13.57
C TRP A 321 -14.01 -31.22 14.52
N ARG A 322 -14.54 -29.99 14.55
CA ARG A 322 -14.08 -28.92 15.45
C ARG A 322 -14.20 -29.30 16.93
N ARG A 323 -15.26 -30.02 17.32
CA ARG A 323 -15.59 -30.39 18.71
C ARG A 323 -14.76 -31.57 19.25
N ARG A 324 -14.08 -32.34 18.40
CA ARG A 324 -13.29 -33.50 18.83
C ARG A 324 -12.03 -33.09 19.60
N HIS A 325 -11.64 -33.90 20.57
CA HIS A 325 -10.37 -33.78 21.28
C HIS A 325 -9.18 -33.92 20.32
N TRP A 326 -8.07 -33.26 20.64
CA TRP A 326 -6.88 -33.23 19.77
C TRP A 326 -6.32 -34.64 19.49
N ALA A 327 -6.35 -35.55 20.47
CA ALA A 327 -5.86 -36.91 20.29
C ALA A 327 -6.68 -37.71 19.26
N VAL A 328 -8.01 -37.57 19.29
CA VAL A 328 -8.91 -38.22 18.32
C VAL A 328 -8.68 -37.66 16.91
N LYS A 329 -8.43 -36.34 16.79
CA LYS A 329 -8.06 -35.71 15.52
C LYS A 329 -6.74 -36.30 14.99
N MET A 330 -5.72 -36.43 15.84
CA MET A 330 -4.44 -37.01 15.45
C MET A 330 -4.58 -38.46 14.98
N VAL A 331 -5.29 -39.31 15.73
CA VAL A 331 -5.51 -40.71 15.35
C VAL A 331 -6.27 -40.82 14.04
N THR A 332 -7.33 -40.04 13.85
CA THR A 332 -8.09 -40.05 12.59
C THR A 332 -7.29 -39.52 11.40
N CYS A 333 -6.52 -38.45 11.57
CA CYS A 333 -5.57 -37.97 10.54
C CYS A 333 -4.51 -39.03 10.20
N PHE A 334 -3.96 -39.73 11.20
CA PHE A 334 -2.97 -40.78 10.99
C PHE A 334 -3.55 -41.96 10.20
N ILE A 335 -4.76 -42.43 10.54
CA ILE A 335 -5.44 -43.52 9.82
C ILE A 335 -5.74 -43.11 8.36
N ILE A 336 -6.26 -41.90 8.15
CA ILE A 336 -6.52 -41.38 6.79
C ILE A 336 -5.20 -41.26 6.01
N GLY A 337 -4.16 -40.76 6.68
CA GLY A 337 -2.81 -40.66 6.13
C GLY A 337 -2.26 -42.02 5.72
N LEU A 338 -2.37 -43.05 6.55
CA LEU A 338 -1.90 -44.40 6.23
C LEU A 338 -2.67 -45.04 5.06
N LEU A 339 -3.97 -44.73 4.93
CA LEU A 339 -4.83 -45.22 3.85
C LEU A 339 -4.78 -44.38 2.57
N PHE A 340 -3.88 -43.39 2.46
CA PHE A 340 -3.76 -42.56 1.26
C PHE A 340 -3.58 -43.31 -0.08
N PRO A 341 -2.82 -44.43 -0.19
CA PRO A 341 -2.68 -45.11 -1.48
C PRO A 341 -4.00 -45.76 -1.90
N VAL A 342 -4.77 -46.29 -0.94
CA VAL A 342 -6.08 -46.92 -1.19
C VAL A 342 -7.06 -45.88 -1.75
N PHE A 343 -7.17 -44.71 -1.11
CA PHE A 343 -8.06 -43.65 -1.59
C PHE A 343 -7.67 -43.12 -2.98
N SER A 344 -6.36 -42.99 -3.24
CA SER A 344 -5.84 -42.50 -4.53
C SER A 344 -6.12 -43.47 -5.67
N VAL A 345 -5.90 -44.78 -5.44
CA VAL A 345 -6.21 -45.83 -6.42
C VAL A 345 -7.72 -45.93 -6.69
N CYS A 346 -8.55 -45.86 -5.64
CA CYS A 346 -10.01 -45.85 -5.81
C CYS A 346 -10.50 -44.66 -6.64
N TYR A 347 -9.88 -43.48 -6.49
CA TYR A 347 -10.21 -42.31 -7.31
C TYR A 347 -9.82 -42.47 -8.78
N LEU A 348 -8.67 -43.09 -9.05
CA LEU A 348 -8.22 -43.39 -10.42
C LEU A 348 -9.16 -44.37 -11.13
N ILE A 349 -9.58 -45.44 -10.44
CA ILE A 349 -10.43 -46.49 -11.02
C ILE A 349 -11.88 -46.01 -11.14
N ALA A 350 -12.43 -45.42 -10.08
CA ALA A 350 -13.84 -45.06 -9.99
C ALA A 350 -14.04 -43.71 -9.28
N PRO A 351 -13.89 -42.57 -9.98
CA PRO A 351 -13.94 -41.23 -9.39
C PRO A 351 -15.33 -40.80 -8.87
N LYS A 352 -16.40 -41.55 -9.22
CA LYS A 352 -17.77 -41.34 -8.74
C LYS A 352 -18.15 -42.24 -7.57
N SER A 353 -17.25 -43.12 -7.12
CA SER A 353 -17.47 -43.98 -5.94
C SER A 353 -17.52 -43.15 -4.65
N PRO A 354 -18.07 -43.67 -3.54
CA PRO A 354 -18.08 -42.95 -2.26
C PRO A 354 -16.65 -42.61 -1.78
N LEU A 355 -15.68 -43.50 -1.99
CA LEU A 355 -14.26 -43.26 -1.67
C LEU A 355 -13.63 -42.22 -2.61
N GLY A 356 -14.02 -42.21 -3.89
CA GLY A 356 -13.60 -41.19 -4.85
C GLY A 356 -14.16 -39.80 -4.52
N LEU A 357 -15.40 -39.72 -4.03
CA LEU A 357 -15.98 -38.47 -3.52
C LEU A 357 -15.34 -38.05 -2.19
N PHE A 358 -14.90 -39.00 -1.37
CA PHE A 358 -14.22 -38.74 -0.11
C PHE A 358 -12.88 -38.01 -0.30
N ILE A 359 -12.03 -38.44 -1.24
CA ILE A 359 -10.76 -37.75 -1.54
C ILE A 359 -10.97 -36.39 -2.23
N ARG A 360 -12.14 -36.13 -2.84
CA ARG A 360 -12.45 -34.79 -3.38
C ARG A 360 -12.64 -33.74 -2.28
N LYS A 361 -12.91 -34.15 -1.04
CA LYS A 361 -13.00 -33.22 0.08
C LYS A 361 -11.62 -32.59 0.35
N PRO A 362 -11.52 -31.25 0.47
CA PRO A 362 -10.24 -30.55 0.48
C PRO A 362 -9.36 -30.89 1.69
N PHE A 363 -9.96 -31.06 2.87
CA PHE A 363 -9.21 -31.51 4.05
C PHE A 363 -8.58 -32.90 3.87
N ILE A 364 -9.27 -33.81 3.18
CA ILE A 364 -8.75 -35.16 2.91
C ILE A 364 -7.64 -35.10 1.86
N LYS A 365 -7.80 -34.30 0.79
CA LYS A 365 -6.71 -34.04 -0.17
C LYS A 365 -5.44 -33.59 0.56
N PHE A 366 -5.55 -32.61 1.45
CA PHE A 366 -4.41 -32.09 2.21
C PHE A 366 -3.71 -33.16 3.05
N ILE A 367 -4.47 -34.00 3.77
CA ILE A 367 -3.88 -35.10 4.55
C ILE A 367 -3.20 -36.11 3.63
N CYS A 368 -3.82 -36.49 2.51
CA CYS A 368 -3.24 -37.47 1.59
C CYS A 368 -1.95 -36.95 0.91
N HIS A 369 -1.92 -35.68 0.49
CA HIS A 369 -0.72 -35.03 -0.05
C HIS A 369 0.39 -34.96 1.00
N THR A 370 0.05 -34.56 2.23
CA THR A 370 1.00 -34.50 3.36
C THR A 370 1.54 -35.89 3.71
N ALA A 371 0.68 -36.90 3.79
CA ALA A 371 1.06 -38.27 4.09
C ALA A 371 1.99 -38.82 3.01
N SER A 372 1.66 -38.60 1.73
CA SER A 372 2.56 -38.99 0.65
C SER A 372 3.93 -38.32 0.76
N TYR A 373 3.97 -37.02 1.04
CA TYR A 373 5.23 -36.29 1.22
C TYR A 373 6.05 -36.85 2.38
N LEU A 374 5.41 -37.18 3.52
CA LEU A 374 6.07 -37.85 4.64
C LEU A 374 6.57 -39.25 4.28
N THR A 375 5.83 -40.01 3.47
CA THR A 375 6.32 -41.31 2.98
C THR A 375 7.52 -41.17 2.03
N PHE A 376 7.56 -40.12 1.21
CA PHE A 376 8.72 -39.79 0.39
C PHE A 376 9.95 -39.47 1.25
N LEU A 377 9.80 -38.64 2.29
CA LEU A 377 10.89 -38.35 3.22
C LEU A 377 11.32 -39.61 3.99
N PHE A 378 10.38 -40.46 4.38
CA PHE A 378 10.71 -41.75 5.00
C PHE A 378 11.50 -42.65 4.05
N LEU A 379 11.15 -42.69 2.76
CA LEU A 379 11.94 -43.41 1.74
C LEU A 379 13.34 -42.81 1.55
N LEU A 380 13.50 -41.49 1.64
CA LEU A 380 14.82 -40.85 1.61
C LEU A 380 15.66 -41.21 2.84
N LEU A 381 15.05 -41.24 4.03
CA LEU A 381 15.72 -41.72 5.24
C LEU A 381 16.13 -43.19 5.08
N LEU A 382 15.24 -44.02 4.51
CA LEU A 382 15.53 -45.42 4.23
C LEU A 382 16.63 -45.58 3.17
N ALA A 383 16.71 -44.70 2.17
CA ALA A 383 17.78 -44.70 1.17
C ALA A 383 19.17 -44.42 1.78
N SER A 384 19.23 -43.67 2.89
CA SER A 384 20.48 -43.44 3.63
C SER A 384 20.88 -44.63 4.50
N GLN A 385 19.90 -45.40 4.98
CA GLN A 385 20.15 -46.63 5.73
C GLN A 385 20.58 -47.71 4.73
N HIS A 386 21.80 -48.23 4.89
CA HIS A 386 22.50 -49.12 3.96
C HIS A 386 21.86 -50.52 3.83
N ILE A 387 20.56 -50.60 3.55
CA ILE A 387 19.77 -51.84 3.49
C ILE A 387 20.01 -52.57 2.15
N ASP A 388 20.48 -51.86 1.12
CA ASP A 388 20.78 -52.42 -0.19
C ASP A 388 22.23 -52.06 -0.58
N ARG A 389 23.19 -52.93 -0.21
CA ARG A 389 24.60 -52.77 -0.58
C ARG A 389 24.78 -52.99 -2.08
N SER A 390 24.61 -51.94 -2.87
CA SER A 390 25.36 -51.85 -4.12
C SER A 390 26.85 -51.76 -3.75
N ASP A 391 27.72 -52.51 -4.43
CA ASP A 391 29.15 -52.56 -4.13
C ASP A 391 29.71 -51.13 -4.03
N LEU A 392 30.10 -50.68 -2.81
CA LEU A 392 30.56 -49.30 -2.56
C LEU A 392 31.74 -48.86 -3.45
N ASN A 393 32.45 -49.84 -4.02
CA ASN A 393 33.61 -49.66 -4.88
C ASN A 393 33.27 -49.72 -6.37
N ARG A 394 31.99 -49.70 -6.75
CA ARG A 394 31.58 -49.73 -8.15
C ARG A 394 31.27 -48.33 -8.65
N GLN A 395 31.94 -47.93 -9.73
CA GLN A 395 31.62 -46.69 -10.44
C GLN A 395 30.33 -46.89 -11.24
N GLY A 396 29.39 -45.95 -11.12
CA GLY A 396 28.08 -46.04 -11.79
C GLY A 396 27.24 -47.24 -11.32
N PRO A 397 26.94 -47.39 -10.01
CA PRO A 397 26.12 -48.49 -9.54
C PRO A 397 24.72 -48.42 -10.18
N PRO A 398 24.09 -49.58 -10.46
CA PRO A 398 22.70 -49.58 -10.88
C PRO A 398 21.83 -48.95 -9.78
N PRO A 399 20.76 -48.21 -10.14
CA PRO A 399 19.86 -47.62 -9.16
C PRO A 399 19.28 -48.70 -8.25
N THR A 400 19.34 -48.45 -6.93
CA THR A 400 18.82 -49.37 -5.90
C THR A 400 17.30 -49.48 -5.99
N ILE A 401 16.72 -50.50 -5.34
CA ILE A 401 15.26 -50.66 -5.30
C ILE A 401 14.60 -49.43 -4.70
N VAL A 402 15.22 -48.81 -3.70
CA VAL A 402 14.72 -47.58 -3.05
C VAL A 402 14.75 -46.39 -4.03
N GLU A 403 15.79 -46.26 -4.86
CA GLU A 403 15.85 -45.21 -5.88
C GLU A 403 14.79 -45.39 -6.96
N TRP A 404 14.52 -46.64 -7.37
CA TRP A 404 13.39 -46.95 -8.25
C TRP A 404 12.05 -46.57 -7.61
N MET A 405 11.90 -46.75 -6.30
CA MET A 405 10.71 -46.28 -5.58
C MET A 405 10.64 -44.75 -5.51
N ILE A 406 11.76 -44.04 -5.37
CA ILE A 406 11.79 -42.56 -5.29
C ILE A 406 11.44 -41.90 -6.62
N LEU A 407 11.83 -42.50 -7.75
CA LEU A 407 11.71 -41.89 -9.08
C LEU A 407 10.27 -41.44 -9.44
N PRO A 408 9.20 -42.23 -9.20
CA PRO A 408 7.83 -41.78 -9.40
C PRO A 408 7.42 -40.55 -8.59
N TRP A 409 7.95 -40.35 -7.37
CA TRP A 409 7.69 -39.14 -6.60
C TRP A 409 8.36 -37.93 -7.22
N VAL A 410 9.64 -38.05 -7.60
CA VAL A 410 10.38 -36.96 -8.25
C VAL A 410 9.71 -36.54 -9.55
N LEU A 411 9.33 -37.50 -10.40
CA LEU A 411 8.57 -37.19 -11.63
C LEU A 411 7.20 -36.56 -11.31
N GLY A 412 6.55 -37.00 -10.24
CA GLY A 412 5.29 -36.43 -9.76
C GLY A 412 5.43 -34.97 -9.30
N PHE A 413 6.51 -34.63 -8.60
CA PHE A 413 6.80 -33.25 -8.17
C PHE A 413 7.11 -32.36 -9.38
N ILE A 414 7.96 -32.83 -10.31
CA ILE A 414 8.27 -32.09 -11.54
C ILE A 414 7.00 -31.82 -12.35
N TRP A 415 6.14 -32.83 -12.51
CA TRP A 415 4.86 -32.66 -13.21
C TRP A 415 3.92 -31.71 -12.48
N GLY A 416 3.87 -31.76 -11.15
CA GLY A 416 3.12 -30.83 -10.31
C GLY A 416 3.55 -29.38 -10.51
N GLU A 417 4.86 -29.12 -10.46
CA GLU A 417 5.43 -27.78 -10.68
C GLU A 417 5.18 -27.27 -12.10
N ILE A 418 5.38 -28.11 -13.13
CA ILE A 418 5.10 -27.73 -14.53
C ILE A 418 3.63 -27.32 -14.69
N LYS A 419 2.72 -28.07 -14.07
CA LYS A 419 1.30 -27.75 -14.11
C LYS A 419 0.99 -26.43 -13.40
N GLN A 420 1.54 -26.22 -12.21
CA GLN A 420 1.34 -24.98 -11.45
C GLN A 420 1.88 -23.75 -12.21
N MET A 421 3.04 -23.89 -12.87
CA MET A 421 3.59 -22.83 -13.73
C MET A 421 2.71 -22.54 -14.95
N TRP A 422 2.07 -23.56 -15.54
CA TRP A 422 1.15 -23.36 -16.66
C TRP A 422 -0.12 -22.63 -16.23
N ASP A 423 -0.72 -23.02 -15.11
CA ASP A 423 -1.99 -22.46 -14.64
C ASP A 423 -1.82 -21.03 -14.05
N GLY A 424 -0.73 -20.75 -13.34
CA GLY A 424 -0.50 -19.46 -12.66
C GLY A 424 0.35 -18.43 -13.43
N GLY A 425 1.12 -18.86 -14.43
CA GLY A 425 2.13 -18.02 -15.09
C GLY A 425 3.39 -17.80 -14.24
N LEU A 426 4.47 -17.34 -14.88
CA LEU A 426 5.80 -17.26 -14.27
C LEU A 426 5.93 -16.18 -13.19
N GLN A 427 5.25 -15.05 -13.34
CA GLN A 427 5.42 -13.90 -12.44
C GLN A 427 4.87 -14.17 -11.04
N ASP A 428 3.64 -14.69 -10.96
CA ASP A 428 3.03 -15.05 -9.68
C ASP A 428 3.73 -16.25 -9.03
N TYR A 429 4.30 -17.15 -9.84
CA TYR A 429 5.06 -18.30 -9.38
C TYR A 429 6.35 -17.89 -8.65
N ILE A 430 7.18 -17.05 -9.26
CA ILE A 430 8.49 -16.63 -8.72
C ILE A 430 8.34 -15.78 -7.45
N HIS A 431 7.21 -15.08 -7.29
CA HIS A 431 6.98 -14.26 -6.10
C HIS A 431 6.80 -15.10 -4.81
N ASP A 432 6.48 -16.40 -4.92
CA ASP A 432 6.43 -17.28 -3.75
C ASP A 432 7.78 -17.97 -3.51
N TRP A 433 8.39 -17.69 -2.36
CA TRP A 433 9.69 -18.26 -1.97
C TRP A 433 9.64 -19.80 -1.86
N TRP A 434 8.48 -20.37 -1.53
CA TRP A 434 8.33 -21.82 -1.48
C TRP A 434 8.38 -22.46 -2.86
N ASN A 435 7.77 -21.81 -3.86
CA ASN A 435 7.83 -22.28 -5.25
C ASN A 435 9.27 -22.20 -5.78
N LEU A 436 10.01 -21.13 -5.45
CA LEU A 436 11.42 -21.02 -5.80
C LEU A 436 12.26 -22.14 -5.16
N MET A 437 12.00 -22.47 -3.90
CA MET A 437 12.65 -23.58 -3.20
C MET A 437 12.31 -24.93 -3.84
N ASP A 438 11.06 -25.16 -4.22
CA ASP A 438 10.61 -26.38 -4.92
C ASP A 438 11.24 -26.49 -6.31
N PHE A 439 11.39 -25.38 -7.04
CA PHE A 439 12.11 -25.33 -8.31
C PHE A 439 13.58 -25.73 -8.15
N VAL A 440 14.28 -25.16 -7.16
CA VAL A 440 15.67 -25.52 -6.85
C VAL A 440 15.77 -27.00 -6.48
N MET A 441 14.91 -27.49 -5.59
CA MET A 441 14.86 -28.90 -5.20
C MET A 441 14.68 -29.82 -6.40
N ASN A 442 13.70 -29.55 -7.26
CA ASN A 442 13.43 -30.37 -8.45
C ASN A 442 14.55 -30.29 -9.49
N SER A 443 15.19 -29.12 -9.64
CA SER A 443 16.36 -28.97 -10.52
C SER A 443 17.55 -29.82 -10.05
N LEU A 444 17.79 -29.89 -8.74
CA LEU A 444 18.83 -30.73 -8.15
C LEU A 444 18.52 -32.23 -8.30
N TYR A 445 17.26 -32.63 -8.17
CA TYR A 445 16.85 -34.01 -8.45
C TYR A 445 17.02 -34.38 -9.93
N LEU A 446 16.67 -33.49 -10.86
CA LEU A 446 16.93 -33.68 -12.30
C LEU A 446 18.42 -33.80 -12.60
N ALA A 447 19.26 -32.91 -12.02
CA ALA A 447 20.70 -32.97 -12.16
C ALA A 447 21.26 -34.30 -11.64
N THR A 448 20.81 -34.76 -10.46
CA THR A 448 21.19 -36.05 -9.87
C THR A 448 20.85 -37.22 -10.79
N ILE A 449 19.61 -37.28 -11.30
CA ILE A 449 19.17 -38.35 -12.20
C ILE A 449 20.01 -38.35 -13.49
N SER A 450 20.25 -37.16 -14.06
CA SER A 450 21.05 -37.03 -15.28
C SER A 450 22.50 -37.51 -15.09
N LEU A 451 23.15 -37.13 -13.98
CA LEU A 451 24.51 -37.54 -13.67
C LEU A 451 24.60 -39.04 -13.35
N LYS A 452 23.59 -39.62 -12.68
CA LYS A 452 23.52 -41.06 -12.44
C LYS A 452 23.36 -41.86 -13.73
N ILE A 453 22.53 -41.39 -14.67
CA ILE A 453 22.41 -42.01 -16.00
C ILE A 453 23.74 -41.93 -16.75
N VAL A 454 24.40 -40.76 -16.75
CA VAL A 454 25.72 -40.60 -17.40
C VAL A 454 26.76 -41.52 -16.76
N ALA A 455 26.79 -41.61 -15.44
CA ALA A 455 27.68 -42.50 -14.71
C ALA A 455 27.43 -43.98 -15.07
N PHE A 456 26.16 -44.40 -15.11
CA PHE A 456 25.76 -45.76 -15.46
C PHE A 456 26.12 -46.14 -16.90
N VAL A 457 25.98 -45.23 -17.86
CA VAL A 457 26.26 -45.49 -19.28
C VAL A 457 27.76 -45.55 -19.57
N LYS A 458 28.57 -44.68 -18.94
CA LYS A 458 29.99 -44.53 -19.27
C LYS A 458 30.92 -45.34 -18.37
N TYR A 459 30.54 -45.59 -17.12
CA TYR A 459 31.42 -46.20 -16.12
C TYR A 459 30.83 -47.53 -15.66
N SER A 460 31.67 -48.56 -15.60
CA SER A 460 31.30 -49.89 -15.09
C SER A 460 32.45 -50.57 -14.34
N ALA A 461 33.51 -49.82 -14.01
CA ALA A 461 34.70 -50.34 -13.34
C ALA A 461 34.47 -50.50 -11.83
N LEU A 462 35.03 -51.58 -11.26
CA LEU A 462 35.19 -51.74 -9.81
C LEU A 462 36.56 -51.19 -9.39
N ASN A 463 36.57 -49.97 -8.88
CA ASN A 463 37.76 -49.32 -8.33
C ASN A 463 37.44 -48.81 -6.91
N PRO A 464 38.36 -48.94 -5.94
CA PRO A 464 38.11 -48.44 -4.59
C PRO A 464 37.79 -46.95 -4.61
N ARG A 465 36.78 -46.53 -3.83
CA ARG A 465 36.23 -45.15 -3.87
C ARG A 465 37.28 -44.05 -3.66
N GLU A 466 38.31 -44.34 -2.86
CA GLU A 466 39.43 -43.42 -2.59
C GLU A 466 40.26 -43.08 -3.83
N SER A 467 40.28 -43.97 -4.82
CA SER A 467 41.02 -43.80 -6.08
C SER A 467 40.24 -43.05 -7.16
N TRP A 468 39.01 -42.63 -6.87
CA TRP A 468 38.17 -41.94 -7.85
C TRP A 468 38.63 -40.49 -8.02
N ASP A 469 38.44 -39.97 -9.23
CA ASP A 469 38.67 -38.56 -9.49
C ASP A 469 37.73 -37.68 -8.64
N MET A 470 38.22 -36.51 -8.22
CA MET A 470 37.51 -35.60 -7.32
C MET A 470 36.17 -35.14 -7.90
N TRP A 471 36.10 -34.94 -9.22
CA TRP A 471 34.89 -34.51 -9.95
C TRP A 471 34.14 -35.66 -10.62
N HIS A 472 34.36 -36.90 -10.16
CA HIS A 472 33.69 -38.07 -10.72
C HIS A 472 32.16 -37.91 -10.64
N PRO A 473 31.41 -38.19 -11.73
CA PRO A 473 29.97 -37.88 -11.82
C PRO A 473 29.13 -38.57 -10.73
N THR A 474 29.54 -39.74 -10.25
CA THR A 474 28.86 -40.41 -9.12
C THR A 474 28.98 -39.63 -7.81
N LEU A 475 30.16 -39.06 -7.50
CA LEU A 475 30.36 -38.28 -6.28
C LEU A 475 29.58 -36.97 -6.33
N VAL A 476 29.58 -36.30 -7.49
CA VAL A 476 28.80 -35.08 -7.72
C VAL A 476 27.30 -35.39 -7.62
N ALA A 477 26.83 -36.50 -8.19
CA ALA A 477 25.44 -36.91 -8.09
C ALA A 477 25.02 -37.17 -6.63
N GLU A 478 25.84 -37.87 -5.84
CA GLU A 478 25.57 -38.12 -4.42
C GLU A 478 25.54 -36.83 -3.60
N ALA A 479 26.45 -35.89 -3.88
CA ALA A 479 26.48 -34.59 -3.22
C ALA A 479 25.23 -33.76 -3.55
N LEU A 480 24.85 -33.65 -4.83
CA LEU A 480 23.63 -32.95 -5.25
C LEU A 480 22.37 -33.63 -4.71
N PHE A 481 22.35 -34.96 -4.63
CA PHE A 481 21.26 -35.71 -4.01
C PHE A 481 21.11 -35.40 -2.52
N ALA A 482 22.23 -35.32 -1.78
CA ALA A 482 22.22 -34.94 -0.38
C ALA A 482 21.68 -33.51 -0.18
N ILE A 483 22.11 -32.55 -1.01
CA ILE A 483 21.60 -31.18 -0.98
C ILE A 483 20.09 -31.14 -1.30
N ALA A 484 19.65 -31.90 -2.31
CA ALA A 484 18.23 -32.00 -2.66
C ALA A 484 17.39 -32.55 -1.48
N ASN A 485 17.92 -33.52 -0.73
CA ASN A 485 17.26 -34.10 0.44
C ASN A 485 17.17 -33.11 1.63
N ILE A 486 18.12 -32.19 1.76
CA ILE A 486 18.03 -31.09 2.73
C ILE A 486 16.86 -30.16 2.36
N PHE A 487 16.76 -29.75 1.08
CA PHE A 487 15.64 -28.93 0.64
C PHE A 487 14.31 -29.66 0.77
N SER A 488 14.24 -30.94 0.44
CA SER A 488 13.00 -31.70 0.59
C SER A 488 12.58 -31.84 2.06
N SER A 489 13.49 -32.09 2.99
CA SER A 489 13.15 -32.12 4.41
C SER A 489 12.73 -30.74 4.95
N LEU A 490 13.41 -29.65 4.56
CA LEU A 490 13.06 -28.28 4.94
C LEU A 490 11.69 -27.83 4.44
N ARG A 491 11.22 -28.38 3.31
CA ARG A 491 9.89 -28.07 2.76
C ARG A 491 8.76 -28.44 3.73
N LEU A 492 8.96 -29.32 4.71
CA LEU A 492 7.96 -29.59 5.75
C LEU A 492 7.53 -28.34 6.54
N ILE A 493 8.43 -27.35 6.67
CA ILE A 493 8.16 -26.13 7.43
C ILE A 493 6.94 -25.38 6.87
N SER A 494 6.72 -25.41 5.55
CA SER A 494 5.58 -24.72 4.95
C SER A 494 4.22 -25.29 5.38
N LEU A 495 4.18 -26.58 5.77
CA LEU A 495 2.94 -27.23 6.24
C LEU A 495 2.54 -26.73 7.64
N PHE A 496 3.46 -26.11 8.39
CA PHE A 496 3.15 -25.54 9.70
C PHE A 496 2.11 -24.41 9.62
N THR A 497 1.95 -23.77 8.46
CA THR A 497 0.90 -22.76 8.22
C THR A 497 -0.52 -23.30 8.43
N ALA A 498 -0.74 -24.61 8.30
CA ALA A 498 -2.04 -25.24 8.55
C ALA A 498 -2.37 -25.34 10.05
N ASN A 499 -1.37 -25.35 10.93
CA ASN A 499 -1.54 -25.47 12.38
C ASN A 499 -1.75 -24.09 13.01
N SER A 500 -2.65 -23.99 14.00
CA SER A 500 -2.95 -22.74 14.70
C SER A 500 -1.84 -22.26 15.62
N HIS A 501 -1.01 -23.15 16.14
CA HIS A 501 0.07 -22.78 17.06
C HIS A 501 1.39 -22.48 16.34
N LEU A 502 1.77 -23.30 15.35
CA LEU A 502 3.03 -23.15 14.63
C LEU A 502 2.95 -22.14 13.48
N GLY A 503 1.75 -21.86 12.97
CA GLY A 503 1.54 -21.00 11.82
C GLY A 503 2.03 -19.56 12.03
N PRO A 504 1.53 -18.82 13.04
CA PRO A 504 1.99 -17.45 13.31
C PRO A 504 3.51 -17.37 13.56
N LEU A 505 4.09 -18.35 14.26
CA LEU A 505 5.52 -18.43 14.52
C LEU A 505 6.35 -18.64 13.23
N GLN A 506 5.87 -19.47 12.30
CA GLN A 506 6.52 -19.68 11.02
C GLN A 506 6.48 -18.40 10.15
N ILE A 507 5.35 -17.69 10.14
CA ILE A 507 5.19 -16.46 9.36
C ILE A 507 6.08 -15.34 9.89
N SER A 508 6.17 -15.17 11.22
CA SER A 508 7.06 -14.18 11.81
C SER A 508 8.53 -14.48 11.50
N LEU A 509 8.96 -15.74 11.59
CA LEU A 509 10.30 -16.18 11.19
C LEU A 509 10.60 -15.86 9.72
N GLY A 510 9.67 -16.18 8.81
CA GLY A 510 9.85 -15.94 7.38
C GLY A 510 10.00 -14.46 7.03
N ARG A 511 9.39 -13.55 7.82
CA ARG A 511 9.50 -12.11 7.59
C ARG A 511 10.75 -11.49 8.18
N MET A 512 11.14 -11.91 9.37
CA MET A 512 12.41 -11.51 9.96
C MET A 512 13.59 -11.92 9.08
N LEU A 513 13.47 -13.01 8.30
CA LEU A 513 14.47 -13.43 7.32
C LEU A 513 14.87 -12.30 6.34
N LEU A 514 13.92 -11.46 5.91
CA LEU A 514 14.24 -10.35 5.00
C LEU A 514 15.12 -9.29 5.65
N ASP A 515 14.94 -9.03 6.95
CA ASP A 515 15.80 -8.10 7.69
C ASP A 515 17.17 -8.73 7.99
N ILE A 516 17.20 -10.03 8.32
CA ILE A 516 18.44 -10.80 8.47
C ILE A 516 19.26 -10.77 7.17
N LEU A 517 18.63 -10.90 6.00
CA LEU A 517 19.34 -10.84 4.71
C LEU A 517 19.95 -9.45 4.44
N LYS A 518 19.24 -8.36 4.78
CA LYS A 518 19.80 -6.99 4.68
C LYS A 518 21.02 -6.84 5.59
N PHE A 519 20.94 -7.37 6.81
CA PHE A 519 22.05 -7.32 7.76
C PHE A 519 23.24 -8.20 7.33
N LEU A 520 22.95 -9.39 6.79
CA LEU A 520 23.96 -10.30 6.25
C LEU A 520 24.79 -9.65 5.15
N PHE A 521 24.22 -8.75 4.36
CA PHE A 521 24.97 -7.98 3.36
C PHE A 521 26.07 -7.10 3.99
N ILE A 522 25.77 -6.39 5.09
CA ILE A 522 26.75 -5.60 5.84
C ILE A 522 27.84 -6.51 6.41
N TYR A 523 27.43 -7.65 6.96
CA TYR A 523 28.36 -8.65 7.48
C TYR A 523 29.30 -9.19 6.37
N CYS A 524 28.77 -9.50 5.17
CA CYS A 524 29.58 -9.94 4.04
C CYS A 524 30.61 -8.90 3.61
N LEU A 525 30.28 -7.59 3.66
CA LEU A 525 31.24 -6.52 3.38
C LEU A 525 32.38 -6.49 4.41
N VAL A 526 32.05 -6.64 5.70
CA VAL A 526 33.05 -6.72 6.77
C VAL A 526 33.94 -7.95 6.58
N LEU A 527 33.34 -9.12 6.33
CA LEU A 527 34.07 -10.36 6.09
C LEU A 527 35.02 -10.24 4.88
N LEU A 528 34.58 -9.63 3.77
CA LEU A 528 35.44 -9.39 2.60
C LEU A 528 36.57 -8.39 2.90
N ALA A 529 36.29 -7.32 3.64
CA ALA A 529 37.31 -6.32 4.00
C ALA A 529 38.43 -6.92 4.85
N PHE A 530 38.08 -7.69 5.89
CA PHE A 530 39.05 -8.37 6.73
C PHE A 530 39.73 -9.55 6.01
N ALA A 531 39.03 -10.24 5.12
CA ALA A 531 39.64 -11.29 4.30
C ALA A 531 40.72 -10.72 3.36
N ASN A 532 40.46 -9.58 2.73
CA ASN A 532 41.48 -8.90 1.92
C ASN A 532 42.68 -8.49 2.76
N GLY A 533 42.45 -7.92 3.95
CA GLY A 533 43.53 -7.50 4.85
C GLY A 533 44.40 -8.65 5.35
N LEU A 534 43.79 -9.74 5.82
CA LEU A 534 44.50 -10.92 6.34
C LEU A 534 45.18 -11.71 5.22
N ASN A 535 44.53 -11.89 4.07
CA ASN A 535 45.16 -12.52 2.91
C ASN A 535 46.36 -11.71 2.44
N GLN A 536 46.24 -10.37 2.35
CA GLN A 536 47.37 -9.51 1.96
C GLN A 536 48.56 -9.62 2.94
N LEU A 537 48.29 -9.79 4.23
CA LEU A 537 49.32 -9.93 5.24
C LEU A 537 49.99 -11.32 5.21
N TYR A 538 49.23 -12.38 4.99
CA TYR A 538 49.69 -13.76 5.11
C TYR A 538 49.96 -14.50 3.79
N PHE A 539 49.68 -13.89 2.63
CA PHE A 539 49.88 -14.48 1.30
C PHE A 539 51.33 -14.95 1.07
N TYR A 540 52.33 -14.23 1.59
CA TYR A 540 53.75 -14.59 1.42
C TYR A 540 54.21 -15.79 2.24
N TYR A 541 53.41 -16.23 3.22
CA TYR A 541 53.75 -17.31 4.15
C TYR A 541 53.12 -18.65 3.76
N GLU A 542 52.86 -18.88 2.47
CA GLU A 542 52.29 -20.13 1.99
C GLU A 542 53.27 -21.29 2.20
N GLU A 543 52.91 -22.24 3.06
CA GLU A 543 53.70 -23.43 3.31
C GLU A 543 53.20 -24.62 2.48
N THR A 544 53.97 -25.04 1.47
CA THR A 544 53.64 -26.18 0.60
C THR A 544 54.46 -27.43 0.89
N LYS A 545 55.50 -27.37 1.72
CA LYS A 545 56.47 -28.46 1.91
C LYS A 545 56.10 -29.39 3.07
N GLY A 546 55.83 -30.66 2.75
CA GLY A 546 55.72 -31.76 3.73
C GLY A 546 54.39 -31.89 4.45
N LEU A 547 53.33 -31.21 3.98
CA LEU A 547 51.97 -31.37 4.53
C LEU A 547 51.13 -32.31 3.67
N SER A 548 50.58 -33.37 4.28
CA SER A 548 49.65 -34.31 3.65
C SER A 548 48.22 -33.76 3.55
N CYS A 549 47.84 -32.81 4.41
CA CYS A 549 46.54 -32.15 4.44
C CYS A 549 46.74 -30.63 4.45
N LYS A 550 46.06 -29.90 3.56
CA LYS A 550 46.11 -28.43 3.44
C LYS A 550 44.75 -27.81 3.80
N GLY A 551 44.78 -26.67 4.49
CA GLY A 551 43.63 -25.80 4.74
C GLY A 551 43.07 -25.88 6.16
N ILE A 552 42.00 -25.11 6.40
CA ILE A 552 41.41 -24.96 7.73
C ILE A 552 40.66 -26.21 8.24
N ARG A 553 40.32 -27.14 7.33
CA ARG A 553 39.56 -28.37 7.64
C ARG A 553 40.43 -29.54 8.10
N CYS A 554 41.76 -29.36 8.16
CA CYS A 554 42.69 -30.36 8.66
C CYS A 554 42.71 -30.40 10.19
N GLU A 555 43.11 -31.54 10.76
CA GLU A 555 43.27 -31.70 12.21
C GLU A 555 44.21 -30.63 12.80
N LYS A 556 45.35 -30.41 12.14
CA LYS A 556 46.21 -29.25 12.38
C LYS A 556 45.88 -28.16 11.37
N GLN A 557 45.19 -27.13 11.82
CA GLN A 557 44.81 -25.97 11.01
C GLN A 557 46.07 -25.29 10.45
N ASN A 558 46.24 -25.33 9.14
CA ASN A 558 47.41 -24.77 8.45
C ASN A 558 46.96 -23.87 7.30
N ASN A 559 47.83 -22.93 6.90
CA ASN A 559 47.63 -22.07 5.73
C ASN A 559 46.26 -21.35 5.69
N ALA A 560 45.67 -21.03 6.85
CA ALA A 560 44.32 -20.49 6.96
C ALA A 560 44.12 -19.18 6.19
N PHE A 561 45.15 -18.33 6.14
CA PHE A 561 45.10 -17.00 5.52
C PHE A 561 45.96 -16.89 4.25
N SER A 562 46.31 -18.02 3.63
CA SER A 562 47.22 -18.07 2.47
C SER A 562 46.56 -17.67 1.15
N THR A 563 45.27 -18.00 0.99
CA THR A 563 44.47 -17.66 -0.18
C THR A 563 43.21 -16.95 0.25
N LEU A 564 42.63 -16.12 -0.63
CA LEU A 564 41.40 -15.40 -0.31
C LEU A 564 40.26 -16.35 0.08
N PHE A 565 40.10 -17.49 -0.62
CA PHE A 565 39.04 -18.45 -0.33
C PHE A 565 39.20 -19.12 1.05
N GLU A 566 40.39 -19.60 1.40
CA GLU A 566 40.66 -20.16 2.74
C GLU A 566 40.52 -19.07 3.81
N THR A 567 40.92 -17.83 3.51
CA THR A 567 40.75 -16.69 4.43
C THR A 567 39.27 -16.41 4.70
N LEU A 568 38.43 -16.36 3.66
CA LEU A 568 36.97 -16.19 3.81
C LEU A 568 36.37 -17.33 4.63
N GLN A 569 36.76 -18.57 4.33
CA GLN A 569 36.29 -19.75 5.07
C GLN A 569 36.76 -19.69 6.54
N SER A 570 37.98 -19.24 6.79
CA SER A 570 38.52 -19.13 8.14
C SER A 570 37.74 -18.09 8.96
N LEU A 571 37.57 -16.87 8.43
CA LEU A 571 36.79 -15.83 9.10
C LEU A 571 35.33 -16.21 9.33
N PHE A 572 34.74 -17.00 8.42
CA PHE A 572 33.41 -17.56 8.62
C PHE A 572 33.37 -18.54 9.80
N TRP A 573 34.29 -19.50 9.87
CA TRP A 573 34.30 -20.49 10.95
C TRP A 573 34.72 -19.92 12.32
N SER A 574 35.44 -18.79 12.34
CA SER A 574 35.84 -18.16 13.61
C SER A 574 34.66 -17.59 14.39
N ILE A 575 33.56 -17.22 13.73
CA ILE A 575 32.33 -16.78 14.42
C ILE A 575 31.76 -17.87 15.32
N PHE A 576 31.89 -19.12 14.91
CA PHE A 576 31.44 -20.26 15.71
C PHE A 576 32.47 -20.71 16.76
N GLY A 577 33.62 -20.03 16.86
CA GLY A 577 34.70 -20.40 17.77
C GLY A 577 35.45 -21.68 17.37
N LEU A 578 35.35 -22.12 16.11
CA LEU A 578 35.97 -23.36 15.61
C LEU A 578 37.42 -23.17 15.13
N ILE A 579 37.93 -21.94 15.16
CA ILE A 579 39.29 -21.59 14.76
C ILE A 579 40.12 -21.25 15.98
N ASN A 580 41.29 -21.88 16.06
CA ASN A 580 42.24 -21.65 17.13
C ASN A 580 43.14 -20.45 16.84
N LEU A 581 43.66 -19.80 17.87
CA LEU A 581 44.51 -18.60 17.72
C LEU A 581 45.83 -18.87 16.98
N TYR A 582 46.37 -20.09 17.10
CA TYR A 582 47.67 -20.47 16.51
C TYR A 582 47.69 -20.45 14.98
N VAL A 583 46.54 -20.28 14.31
CA VAL A 583 46.48 -20.11 12.84
C VAL A 583 47.09 -18.80 12.35
N THR A 584 47.26 -17.82 13.25
CA THR A 584 47.93 -16.54 12.99
C THR A 584 49.46 -16.62 13.10
N ASN A 585 49.98 -17.73 13.64
CA ASN A 585 51.42 -17.94 13.78
C ASN A 585 52.04 -18.32 12.43
N VAL A 586 53.24 -17.84 12.20
CA VAL A 586 54.05 -18.09 11.01
C VAL A 586 55.25 -18.95 11.43
N LYS A 587 55.76 -19.80 10.52
CA LYS A 587 56.97 -20.60 10.83
C LYS A 587 58.22 -19.73 11.00
N ALA A 588 58.30 -18.63 10.25
CA ALA A 588 59.36 -17.65 10.38
C ALA A 588 59.16 -16.83 11.66
N GLN A 589 60.27 -16.46 12.32
CA GLN A 589 60.27 -15.64 13.53
C GLN A 589 59.96 -14.16 13.22
N HIS A 590 58.76 -13.90 12.73
CA HIS A 590 58.25 -12.56 12.42
C HIS A 590 57.13 -12.18 13.38
N GLU A 591 57.51 -11.95 14.64
CA GLU A 591 56.57 -11.62 15.73
C GLU A 591 55.72 -10.38 15.41
N PHE A 592 56.26 -9.40 14.67
CA PHE A 592 55.50 -8.23 14.25
C PHE A 592 54.31 -8.59 13.34
N THR A 593 54.53 -9.45 12.34
CA THR A 593 53.44 -9.85 11.44
C THR A 593 52.42 -10.75 12.13
N GLU A 594 52.87 -11.62 13.03
CA GLU A 594 51.97 -12.43 13.87
C GLU A 594 51.12 -11.55 14.77
N PHE A 595 51.73 -10.56 15.42
CA PHE A 595 51.01 -9.61 16.27
C PHE A 595 49.98 -8.79 15.50
N VAL A 596 50.35 -8.24 14.33
CA VAL A 596 49.42 -7.47 13.49
C VAL A 596 48.28 -8.35 13.00
N GLY A 597 48.55 -9.58 12.55
CA GLY A 597 47.52 -10.48 12.07
C GLY A 597 46.61 -11.01 13.17
N ALA A 598 47.15 -11.33 14.35
CA ALA A 598 46.37 -11.64 15.54
C ALA A 598 45.51 -10.46 16.00
N THR A 599 46.02 -9.23 15.89
CA THR A 599 45.27 -8.01 16.20
C THR A 599 44.13 -7.80 15.20
N MET A 600 44.39 -7.91 13.90
CA MET A 600 43.37 -7.81 12.85
C MET A 600 42.29 -8.88 13.03
N PHE A 601 42.68 -10.14 13.28
CA PHE A 601 41.75 -11.23 13.58
C PHE A 601 40.96 -10.97 14.87
N GLY A 602 41.60 -10.44 15.92
CA GLY A 602 40.95 -10.04 17.17
C GLY A 602 39.91 -8.93 16.95
N THR A 603 40.27 -7.88 16.20
CA THR A 603 39.34 -6.79 15.86
C THR A 603 38.15 -7.29 15.03
N TYR A 604 38.38 -8.20 14.09
CA TYR A 604 37.31 -8.87 13.35
C TYR A 604 36.36 -9.62 14.30
N ASN A 605 36.88 -10.40 15.25
CA ASN A 605 36.04 -11.13 16.21
C ASN A 605 35.27 -10.17 17.14
N VAL A 606 35.85 -9.04 17.56
CA VAL A 606 35.14 -8.01 18.34
C VAL A 606 34.01 -7.39 17.52
N ILE A 607 34.28 -6.99 16.27
CA ILE A 607 33.27 -6.37 15.39
C ILE A 607 32.16 -7.37 15.07
N SER A 608 32.49 -8.61 14.70
CA SER A 608 31.49 -9.61 14.30
C SER A 608 30.67 -10.13 15.48
N LEU A 609 31.31 -10.57 16.57
CA LEU A 609 30.63 -11.23 17.69
C LEU A 609 30.05 -10.27 18.71
N VAL A 610 30.71 -9.14 18.99
CA VAL A 610 30.25 -8.20 20.03
C VAL A 610 29.39 -7.11 19.44
N VAL A 611 29.77 -6.55 18.28
CA VAL A 611 29.01 -5.44 17.70
C VAL A 611 27.89 -5.96 16.79
N LEU A 612 28.23 -6.64 15.69
CA LEU A 612 27.26 -7.02 14.67
C LEU A 612 26.22 -8.02 15.20
N LEU A 613 26.62 -9.05 15.93
CA LEU A 613 25.67 -10.02 16.49
C LEU A 613 24.67 -9.37 17.45
N ASN A 614 25.12 -8.47 18.34
CA ASN A 614 24.23 -7.76 19.27
C ASN A 614 23.30 -6.76 18.55
N MET A 615 23.79 -6.08 17.52
CA MET A 615 22.94 -5.22 16.68
C MET A 615 21.89 -6.04 15.92
N LEU A 616 22.23 -7.23 15.42
CA LEU A 616 21.29 -8.13 14.77
C LEU A 616 20.20 -8.58 15.74
N ILE A 617 20.56 -8.97 16.97
CA ILE A 617 19.59 -9.35 18.01
C ILE A 617 18.65 -8.18 18.33
N ALA A 618 19.19 -6.98 18.50
CA ALA A 618 18.39 -5.78 18.78
C ALA A 618 17.42 -5.46 17.63
N MET A 619 17.89 -5.55 16.38
CA MET A 619 17.06 -5.34 15.20
C MET A 619 15.97 -6.39 15.08
N MET A 620 16.29 -7.67 15.28
CA MET A 620 15.32 -8.77 15.26
C MET A 620 14.24 -8.59 16.34
N ASN A 621 14.59 -8.13 17.54
CA ASN A 621 13.62 -7.88 18.60
C ASN A 621 12.60 -6.80 18.21
N ASN A 622 13.06 -5.69 17.63
CA ASN A 622 12.16 -4.62 17.17
C ASN A 622 11.32 -5.09 15.96
N SER A 623 11.93 -5.74 14.97
CA SER A 623 11.21 -6.31 13.83
C SER A 623 10.15 -7.32 14.27
N TYR A 624 10.44 -8.19 15.24
CA TYR A 624 9.47 -9.15 15.77
C TYR A 624 8.27 -8.46 16.42
N GLN A 625 8.49 -7.40 17.20
CA GLN A 625 7.39 -6.63 17.82
C GLN A 625 6.45 -6.05 16.75
N LEU A 626 6.99 -5.39 15.72
CA LEU A 626 6.19 -4.83 14.63
C LEU A 626 5.43 -5.89 13.81
N ILE A 627 6.03 -7.07 13.62
CA ILE A 627 5.42 -8.18 12.88
C ILE A 627 4.35 -8.88 13.73
N ALA A 628 4.54 -8.98 15.04
CA ALA A 628 3.63 -9.67 15.96
C ALA A 628 2.24 -9.05 15.96
N ASP A 629 2.13 -7.73 15.88
CA ASP A 629 0.84 -7.00 15.86
C ASP A 629 -0.09 -7.46 14.72
N HIS A 630 0.48 -7.86 13.58
CA HIS A 630 -0.26 -8.28 12.39
C HIS A 630 -0.14 -9.79 12.11
N ALA A 631 0.57 -10.56 12.95
CA ALA A 631 0.94 -11.94 12.66
C ALA A 631 -0.26 -12.85 12.42
N ASP A 632 -1.35 -12.69 13.19
CA ASP A 632 -2.56 -13.50 13.08
C ASP A 632 -3.31 -13.27 11.76
N ILE A 633 -3.40 -12.01 11.33
CA ILE A 633 -4.07 -11.62 10.07
C ILE A 633 -3.32 -12.26 8.91
N GLU A 634 -1.99 -12.24 8.97
CA GLU A 634 -1.12 -12.71 7.92
C GLU A 634 -1.01 -14.23 7.87
N TRP A 635 -0.99 -14.86 9.05
CA TRP A 635 -1.12 -16.30 9.15
C TRP A 635 -2.46 -16.77 8.56
N LYS A 636 -3.59 -16.14 8.90
CA LYS A 636 -4.90 -16.48 8.31
C LYS A 636 -4.88 -16.30 6.79
N PHE A 637 -4.27 -15.23 6.28
CA PHE A 637 -4.10 -15.02 4.84
C PHE A 637 -3.28 -16.14 4.18
N ALA A 638 -2.11 -16.47 4.73
CA ALA A 638 -1.26 -17.55 4.22
C ALA A 638 -1.95 -18.92 4.29
N ARG A 639 -2.66 -19.20 5.39
CA ARG A 639 -3.49 -20.40 5.55
C ARG A 639 -4.60 -20.47 4.53
N THR A 640 -5.28 -19.35 4.24
CA THR A 640 -6.32 -19.30 3.20
C THR A 640 -5.73 -19.54 1.81
N LYS A 641 -4.54 -19.00 1.49
CA LYS A 641 -3.85 -19.33 0.22
C LYS A 641 -3.57 -20.83 0.11
N LEU A 642 -3.09 -21.46 1.19
CA LEU A 642 -2.90 -22.91 1.26
C LEU A 642 -4.23 -23.64 1.02
N TRP A 643 -5.30 -23.28 1.73
CA TRP A 643 -6.61 -23.93 1.55
C TRP A 643 -7.15 -23.80 0.12
N MET A 644 -6.99 -22.61 -0.48
CA MET A 644 -7.47 -22.33 -1.84
C MET A 644 -6.83 -23.26 -2.87
N SER A 645 -5.54 -23.60 -2.70
CA SER A 645 -4.85 -24.54 -3.59
C SER A 645 -5.48 -25.96 -3.62
N TYR A 646 -6.15 -26.38 -2.55
CA TYR A 646 -6.81 -27.69 -2.46
C TYR A 646 -8.32 -27.64 -2.79
N PHE A 647 -8.92 -26.45 -2.87
CA PHE A 647 -10.30 -26.30 -3.32
C PHE A 647 -10.46 -26.57 -4.81
N GLU A 648 -9.44 -26.27 -5.61
CA GLU A 648 -9.48 -26.52 -7.04
C GLU A 648 -9.51 -28.02 -7.35
N GLU A 649 -10.25 -28.39 -8.39
CA GLU A 649 -10.38 -29.78 -8.83
C GLU A 649 -9.15 -30.26 -9.63
N GLY A 650 -8.23 -29.36 -9.99
CA GLY A 650 -7.08 -29.65 -10.85
C GLY A 650 -6.00 -30.55 -10.23
N GLY A 651 -5.89 -30.67 -8.91
CA GLY A 651 -4.75 -31.33 -8.22
C GLY A 651 -5.15 -32.39 -7.19
N THR A 652 -6.19 -33.18 -7.45
CA THR A 652 -6.74 -34.09 -6.42
C THR A 652 -5.87 -35.28 -6.06
N LEU A 653 -4.94 -35.69 -6.94
CA LEU A 653 -4.11 -36.87 -6.75
C LEU A 653 -2.78 -36.50 -6.08
N PRO A 654 -2.40 -37.16 -4.97
CA PRO A 654 -1.07 -37.01 -4.41
C PRO A 654 -0.01 -37.62 -5.33
N THR A 655 1.20 -37.07 -5.30
CA THR A 655 2.40 -37.79 -5.79
C THR A 655 2.48 -39.14 -5.07
N PRO A 656 2.89 -40.26 -5.67
CA PRO A 656 3.38 -40.47 -7.03
C PRO A 656 2.27 -40.68 -8.08
N PHE A 657 1.01 -40.82 -7.64
CA PHE A 657 -0.12 -41.18 -8.52
C PHE A 657 -0.53 -40.09 -9.51
N ASN A 658 -0.02 -38.87 -9.36
CA ASN A 658 -0.25 -37.75 -10.27
C ASN A 658 0.35 -37.96 -11.68
N VAL A 659 1.40 -38.79 -11.82
CA VAL A 659 2.04 -39.07 -13.12
C VAL A 659 1.15 -39.93 -14.03
N ILE A 660 0.28 -40.77 -13.46
CA ILE A 660 -0.62 -41.64 -14.21
C ILE A 660 -1.73 -40.77 -14.82
N PRO A 661 -1.71 -40.49 -16.14
CA PRO A 661 -2.70 -39.59 -16.72
C PRO A 661 -4.06 -40.26 -16.67
N SER A 662 -5.09 -39.50 -16.30
CA SER A 662 -6.45 -39.98 -16.50
C SER A 662 -6.67 -40.26 -18.00
N PRO A 663 -7.46 -41.29 -18.37
CA PRO A 663 -7.75 -41.59 -19.78
C PRO A 663 -8.29 -40.38 -20.57
N LYS A 664 -8.96 -39.44 -19.87
CA LYS A 664 -9.42 -38.16 -20.42
C LYS A 664 -8.28 -37.18 -20.68
N SER A 665 -7.32 -37.04 -19.76
CA SER A 665 -6.15 -36.17 -19.93
C SER A 665 -5.31 -36.61 -21.12
N LEU A 666 -5.10 -37.93 -21.26
CA LEU A 666 -4.39 -38.52 -22.40
C LEU A 666 -5.12 -38.23 -23.72
N TRP A 667 -6.45 -38.32 -23.74
CA TRP A 667 -7.26 -37.93 -24.90
C TRP A 667 -7.19 -36.42 -25.20
N TYR A 668 -7.20 -35.55 -24.19
CA TYR A 668 -7.03 -34.11 -24.38
C TYR A 668 -5.62 -33.74 -24.85
N LEU A 669 -4.59 -34.41 -24.36
CA LEU A 669 -3.20 -34.24 -24.81
C LEU A 669 -3.04 -34.68 -26.26
N ILE A 670 -3.56 -35.86 -26.62
CA ILE A 670 -3.60 -36.34 -28.02
C ILE A 670 -4.37 -35.35 -28.88
N LYS A 671 -5.53 -34.85 -28.42
CA LYS A 671 -6.31 -33.84 -29.14
C LYS A 671 -5.56 -32.52 -29.29
N TRP A 672 -4.84 -32.06 -28.27
CA TRP A 672 -4.03 -30.83 -28.30
C TRP A 672 -2.85 -30.98 -29.28
N ILE A 673 -2.10 -32.08 -29.18
CA ILE A 673 -1.02 -32.44 -30.12
C ILE A 673 -1.57 -32.51 -31.55
N TRP A 674 -2.73 -33.13 -31.75
CA TRP A 674 -3.36 -33.25 -33.07
C TRP A 674 -3.87 -31.90 -33.60
N THR A 675 -4.32 -31.00 -32.71
CA THR A 675 -4.75 -29.64 -33.09
C THR A 675 -3.54 -28.78 -33.50
N HIS A 676 -2.42 -28.90 -32.79
CA HIS A 676 -1.17 -28.20 -33.11
C HIS A 676 -0.48 -28.76 -34.37
N LEU A 677 -0.47 -30.08 -34.58
CA LEU A 677 0.16 -30.72 -35.74
C LEU A 677 -0.71 -30.68 -37.00
N CYS A 678 -2.04 -30.79 -36.90
CA CYS A 678 -2.92 -30.84 -38.10
C CYS A 678 -3.65 -29.52 -38.45
N LYS A 679 -3.44 -28.41 -37.71
CA LYS A 679 -4.03 -27.07 -37.96
C LYS A 679 -5.56 -27.02 -38.23
N LYS A 680 -6.31 -28.11 -38.05
CA LYS A 680 -7.77 -28.12 -38.20
C LYS A 680 -8.37 -27.51 -36.94
N LYS A 681 -8.81 -26.25 -37.04
CA LYS A 681 -9.74 -25.65 -36.07
C LYS A 681 -11.05 -26.44 -36.13
N MET A 682 -11.16 -27.47 -35.31
CA MET A 682 -12.44 -28.12 -35.05
C MET A 682 -13.34 -27.07 -34.38
N ARG A 683 -14.17 -26.38 -35.16
CA ARG A 683 -15.16 -25.44 -34.63
C ARG A 683 -15.96 -26.18 -33.55
N ARG A 684 -15.90 -25.68 -32.31
CA ARG A 684 -16.87 -26.07 -31.26
C ARG A 684 -18.26 -25.96 -31.91
N LYS A 685 -19.11 -26.97 -31.77
CA LYS A 685 -20.50 -26.89 -32.22
C LYS A 685 -21.07 -25.58 -31.67
N PRO A 686 -21.71 -24.73 -32.49
CA PRO A 686 -22.39 -23.56 -31.96
C PRO A 686 -23.43 -24.08 -30.96
N GLU A 687 -23.29 -23.69 -29.71
CA GLU A 687 -24.25 -24.02 -28.68
C GLU A 687 -25.61 -23.42 -29.06
N SER A 688 -26.69 -24.11 -28.72
CA SER A 688 -28.05 -23.64 -29.03
C SER A 688 -28.25 -22.22 -28.49
N PHE A 689 -28.78 -21.31 -29.31
CA PHE A 689 -29.08 -19.93 -28.90
C PHE A 689 -29.88 -19.84 -27.59
N GLY A 690 -30.69 -20.87 -27.28
CA GLY A 690 -31.42 -20.99 -26.02
C GLY A 690 -30.57 -21.25 -24.77
N THR A 691 -29.40 -21.89 -24.87
CA THR A 691 -28.50 -22.07 -23.72
C THR A 691 -27.75 -20.78 -23.41
N ILE A 692 -27.39 -20.01 -24.43
CA ILE A 692 -26.76 -18.68 -24.28
C ILE A 692 -27.73 -17.71 -23.61
N GLY A 693 -29.00 -17.67 -24.05
CA GLY A 693 -30.02 -16.83 -23.44
C GLY A 693 -30.28 -17.14 -21.95
N ARG A 694 -30.27 -18.44 -21.57
CA ARG A 694 -30.38 -18.85 -20.16
C ARG A 694 -29.18 -18.36 -19.33
N ARG A 695 -27.95 -18.50 -19.83
CA ARG A 695 -26.75 -18.01 -19.14
C ARG A 695 -26.75 -16.49 -18.98
N ALA A 696 -27.17 -15.75 -20.00
CA ALA A 696 -27.31 -14.30 -19.91
C ALA A 696 -28.34 -13.89 -18.85
N ALA A 697 -29.50 -14.58 -18.79
CA ALA A 697 -30.51 -14.36 -17.76
C ALA A 697 -30.00 -14.71 -16.34
N ASP A 698 -29.26 -15.81 -16.20
CA ASP A 698 -28.66 -16.22 -14.92
C ASP A 698 -27.57 -15.22 -14.46
N ASN A 699 -26.75 -14.72 -15.39
CA ASN A 699 -25.75 -13.68 -15.10
C ASN A 699 -26.41 -12.38 -14.64
N LEU A 700 -27.45 -11.93 -15.34
CA LEU A 700 -28.20 -10.73 -14.98
C LEU A 700 -28.88 -10.88 -13.61
N ARG A 701 -29.46 -12.06 -13.33
CA ARG A 701 -30.05 -12.38 -12.02
C ARG A 701 -29.00 -12.33 -10.90
N ARG A 702 -27.82 -12.92 -11.11
CA ARG A 702 -26.71 -12.88 -10.15
C ARG A 702 -26.21 -11.45 -9.93
N HIS A 703 -26.11 -10.66 -10.99
CA HIS A 703 -25.72 -9.26 -10.92
C HIS A 703 -26.74 -8.43 -10.12
N HIS A 704 -28.04 -8.55 -10.39
CA HIS A 704 -29.06 -7.86 -9.60
C HIS A 704 -29.05 -8.28 -8.13
N GLN A 705 -28.90 -9.57 -7.83
CA GLN A 705 -28.78 -10.06 -6.45
C GLN A 705 -27.55 -9.49 -5.76
N TYR A 706 -26.41 -9.45 -6.46
CA TYR A 706 -25.19 -8.85 -5.95
C TYR A 706 -25.38 -7.35 -5.67
N GLN A 707 -25.93 -6.60 -6.62
CA GLN A 707 -26.20 -5.17 -6.47
C GLN A 707 -27.17 -4.85 -5.32
N GLU A 708 -28.19 -5.68 -5.12
CA GLU A 708 -29.10 -5.53 -3.98
C GLU A 708 -28.38 -5.74 -2.64
N VAL A 709 -27.53 -6.78 -2.56
CA VAL A 709 -26.68 -7.02 -1.38
C VAL A 709 -25.71 -5.85 -1.17
N MET A 710 -25.05 -5.37 -2.22
CA MET A 710 -24.12 -4.24 -2.13
C MET A 710 -24.79 -2.97 -1.64
N ARG A 711 -25.97 -2.62 -2.18
CA ARG A 711 -26.76 -1.47 -1.70
C ARG A 711 -27.10 -1.59 -0.22
N ASN A 712 -27.48 -2.79 0.24
CA ASN A 712 -27.79 -3.03 1.64
C ASN A 712 -26.54 -2.91 2.53
N LEU A 713 -25.39 -3.40 2.08
CA LEU A 713 -24.12 -3.29 2.80
C LEU A 713 -23.64 -1.86 2.89
N VAL A 714 -23.60 -1.13 1.77
CA VAL A 714 -23.19 0.28 1.74
C VAL A 714 -24.08 1.12 2.66
N LYS A 715 -25.41 0.91 2.61
CA LYS A 715 -26.34 1.60 3.50
C LYS A 715 -26.07 1.31 4.99
N ARG A 716 -25.78 0.05 5.34
CA ARG A 716 -25.43 -0.35 6.72
C ARG A 716 -24.08 0.22 7.13
N TYR A 717 -23.09 0.21 6.25
CA TYR A 717 -21.75 0.74 6.46
C TYR A 717 -21.80 2.24 6.74
N VAL A 718 -22.46 3.03 5.88
CA VAL A 718 -22.61 4.48 6.07
C VAL A 718 -23.32 4.78 7.40
N ALA A 719 -24.37 4.02 7.75
CA ALA A 719 -25.07 4.18 9.02
C ALA A 719 -24.29 3.70 10.25
N ALA A 720 -23.28 2.84 10.08
CA ALA A 720 -22.35 2.46 11.13
C ALA A 720 -21.30 3.56 11.30
N MET A 721 -20.62 3.93 10.21
CA MET A 721 -19.60 4.98 10.16
C MET A 721 -20.08 6.30 10.77
N ILE A 722 -21.27 6.80 10.39
CA ILE A 722 -21.82 8.06 10.95
C ILE A 722 -22.10 7.93 12.46
N ARG A 723 -22.48 6.75 12.93
CA ARG A 723 -22.76 6.53 14.36
C ARG A 723 -21.47 6.46 15.16
N ASP A 724 -20.49 5.73 14.62
CA ASP A 724 -19.20 5.51 15.27
C ASP A 724 -18.41 6.84 15.34
N ALA A 725 -18.42 7.64 14.27
CA ALA A 725 -17.87 9.00 14.25
C ALA A 725 -18.46 9.89 15.36
N LYS A 726 -19.79 9.89 15.52
CA LYS A 726 -20.47 10.64 16.59
C LYS A 726 -20.13 10.18 18.01
N THR A 727 -19.66 8.94 18.19
CA THR A 727 -19.33 8.39 19.51
C THR A 727 -17.85 8.48 19.86
N GLU A 728 -16.96 8.48 18.86
CA GLU A 728 -15.51 8.40 19.05
C GLU A 728 -14.82 9.77 18.98
N GLU A 729 -15.42 10.77 18.33
CA GLU A 729 -14.87 12.12 18.27
C GLU A 729 -14.96 12.82 19.63
N GLY A 730 -13.80 13.13 20.20
CA GLY A 730 -13.70 13.94 21.41
C GLY A 730 -14.23 15.36 21.19
N LEU A 731 -14.77 15.99 22.24
CA LEU A 731 -15.18 17.40 22.18
C LEU A 731 -13.96 18.31 21.92
N THR A 732 -13.96 18.98 20.78
CA THR A 732 -12.91 19.96 20.42
C THR A 732 -13.24 21.34 21.01
N GLU A 733 -12.25 22.25 21.04
CA GLU A 733 -12.48 23.65 21.42
C GLU A 733 -13.47 24.36 20.47
N GLU A 734 -13.55 23.91 19.22
CA GLU A 734 -14.45 24.47 18.21
C GLU A 734 -15.91 24.22 18.57
N ASN A 735 -16.26 22.99 18.99
CA ASN A 735 -17.59 22.65 19.49
C ASN A 735 -18.01 23.52 20.69
N PHE A 736 -17.04 23.94 21.52
CA PHE A 736 -17.31 24.86 22.63
C PHE A 736 -17.53 26.32 22.15
N LYS A 737 -16.79 26.77 21.13
CA LYS A 737 -16.99 28.09 20.52
C LYS A 737 -18.35 28.19 19.85
N GLU A 738 -18.78 27.14 19.14
CA GLU A 738 -20.12 26.99 18.57
C GLU A 738 -21.19 27.18 19.66
N LEU A 739 -21.16 26.37 20.72
CA LEU A 739 -22.13 26.46 21.81
C LEU A 739 -22.14 27.84 22.48
N LYS A 740 -20.96 28.44 22.68
CA LYS A 740 -20.83 29.80 23.23
C LYS A 740 -21.47 30.82 22.30
N GLN A 741 -21.31 30.64 20.99
CA GLN A 741 -21.89 31.54 20.00
C GLN A 741 -23.41 31.44 19.98
N ASP A 742 -23.98 30.24 19.98
CA ASP A 742 -25.43 30.04 20.01
C ASP A 742 -26.09 30.70 21.23
N ILE A 743 -25.43 30.61 22.39
CA ILE A 743 -25.88 31.31 23.60
C ILE A 743 -25.78 32.83 23.44
N SER A 744 -24.73 33.31 22.76
CA SER A 744 -24.49 34.75 22.53
C SER A 744 -25.49 35.34 21.53
N SER A 745 -25.70 34.70 20.37
CA SER A 745 -26.66 35.10 19.36
C SER A 745 -28.08 35.12 19.94
N PHE A 746 -28.47 34.05 20.65
CA PHE A 746 -29.76 33.98 21.34
C PHE A 746 -29.93 35.11 22.35
N ARG A 747 -28.88 35.44 23.13
CA ARG A 747 -28.91 36.57 24.06
C ARG A 747 -29.18 37.90 23.34
N PHE A 748 -28.52 38.14 22.21
CA PHE A 748 -28.70 39.38 21.45
C PHE A 748 -30.07 39.45 20.77
N GLU A 749 -30.60 38.33 20.29
CA GLU A 749 -31.95 38.24 19.72
C GLU A 749 -33.01 38.57 20.77
N VAL A 750 -32.94 37.93 21.95
CA VAL A 750 -33.86 38.19 23.08
C VAL A 750 -33.78 39.66 23.52
N LEU A 751 -32.57 40.22 23.64
CA LEU A 751 -32.40 41.64 23.97
C LEU A 751 -32.93 42.56 22.87
N GLY A 752 -32.81 42.17 21.61
CA GLY A 752 -33.36 42.86 20.45
C GLY A 752 -34.89 42.93 20.50
N LEU A 753 -35.54 41.80 20.77
CA LEU A 753 -37.00 41.72 20.93
C LEU A 753 -37.49 42.58 22.11
N LEU A 754 -36.78 42.55 23.24
CA LEU A 754 -37.11 43.33 24.44
C LEU A 754 -36.83 44.84 24.31
N ARG A 755 -35.83 45.24 23.52
CA ARG A 755 -35.56 46.67 23.24
C ARG A 755 -36.41 47.22 22.10
N GLY A 756 -36.70 46.42 21.07
CA GLY A 756 -37.62 46.78 20.00
C GLY A 756 -39.03 47.03 20.50
N SER A 757 -39.49 46.21 21.47
CA SER A 757 -40.76 46.43 22.17
C SER A 757 -40.78 47.68 23.05
N LYS A 758 -39.63 48.11 23.60
CA LYS A 758 -39.52 49.41 24.30
C LYS A 758 -39.59 50.60 23.34
N LEU A 759 -39.04 50.49 22.13
CA LEU A 759 -39.07 51.59 21.15
C LEU A 759 -40.48 51.82 20.58
N SER A 760 -41.24 50.75 20.35
CA SER A 760 -42.67 50.85 19.98
C SER A 760 -43.53 51.37 21.13
N THR A 761 -43.17 51.09 22.39
CA THR A 761 -43.84 51.68 23.57
C THR A 761 -43.49 53.16 23.76
N VAL A 762 -42.27 53.59 23.43
CA VAL A 762 -41.84 55.01 23.51
C VAL A 762 -42.42 55.86 22.38
N GLN A 763 -42.58 55.32 21.16
CA GLN A 763 -43.29 56.01 20.07
C GLN A 763 -44.80 56.17 20.36
N ALA A 764 -45.41 55.21 21.08
CA ALA A 764 -46.78 55.36 21.58
C ALA A 764 -46.90 56.38 22.74
N ALA A 765 -45.85 56.51 23.57
CA ALA A 765 -45.81 57.45 24.70
C ALA A 765 -45.46 58.90 24.30
N GLN A 766 -44.80 59.12 23.15
CA GLN A 766 -44.52 60.46 22.62
C GLN A 766 -45.73 61.09 21.90
N ALA A 767 -46.71 60.29 21.45
CA ALA A 767 -47.97 60.80 20.90
C ALA A 767 -48.98 61.27 21.97
N THR A 768 -48.68 61.10 23.26
CA THR A 768 -49.60 61.40 24.38
C THR A 768 -49.03 62.40 25.41
N LYS A 769 -47.93 63.10 25.10
CA LYS A 769 -47.29 64.06 26.02
C LYS A 769 -46.99 65.44 25.41
N GLU A 770 -47.85 65.94 24.54
CA GLU A 770 -47.94 67.37 24.19
C GLU A 770 -49.24 67.99 24.76
N SER A 771 -49.43 67.92 26.09
CA SER A 771 -50.36 68.80 26.79
C SER A 771 -50.09 68.78 28.30
N SER A 772 -49.10 69.55 28.76
CA SER A 772 -49.08 70.28 30.04
C SER A 772 -47.64 70.63 30.41
N ASN A 773 -47.24 71.86 30.12
CA ASN A 773 -46.13 72.52 30.78
C ASN A 773 -46.69 73.34 31.94
N SER A 774 -46.11 73.18 33.14
CA SER A 774 -45.77 74.32 34.02
C SER A 774 -45.04 73.87 35.29
N ALA A 775 -43.84 74.46 35.49
CA ALA A 775 -43.25 74.92 36.75
C ALA A 775 -42.87 73.85 37.82
N ASP A 776 -41.78 73.92 38.59
CA ASP A 776 -40.67 74.87 38.76
C ASP A 776 -39.65 74.21 39.72
N SER A 777 -38.38 74.67 39.70
CA SER A 777 -37.40 74.75 40.83
C SER A 777 -37.05 73.48 41.68
N ASP A 778 -35.85 73.22 42.21
CA ASP A 778 -34.57 73.93 42.28
C ASP A 778 -33.47 73.00 42.90
N GLU A 779 -32.20 73.33 42.58
CA GLU A 779 -30.93 73.26 43.38
C GLU A 779 -30.38 71.91 43.94
N LYS A 780 -29.17 71.48 43.50
CA LYS A 780 -27.79 71.59 44.12
C LYS A 780 -27.65 70.88 45.49
N SER A 781 -26.56 70.23 45.91
CA SER A 781 -25.15 70.12 45.50
C SER A 781 -24.44 69.12 46.43
N ASP A 782 -23.35 68.52 45.94
CA ASP A 782 -22.10 68.19 46.64
C ASP A 782 -21.99 67.09 47.72
N ASN A 783 -20.73 66.67 47.83
CA ASN A 783 -20.21 65.34 48.12
C ASN A 783 -19.43 65.30 49.46
N GLU A 784 -19.08 64.07 49.85
CA GLU A 784 -17.99 63.65 50.76
C GLU A 784 -18.21 63.56 52.30
N GLY A 785 -17.92 62.35 52.82
CA GLY A 785 -17.69 62.12 54.25
C GLY A 785 -17.76 60.67 54.78
N SER A 786 -16.99 59.74 54.18
CA SER A 786 -16.43 58.45 54.68
C SER A 786 -17.03 57.73 55.93
N GLY A 787 -17.36 56.44 55.76
CA GLY A 787 -17.51 55.49 56.87
C GLY A 787 -17.65 54.00 56.51
N ARG A 788 -16.51 53.28 56.45
CA ARG A 788 -16.28 51.83 56.67
C ARG A 788 -16.90 50.79 55.71
N ASP A 789 -16.01 50.23 54.89
CA ASP A 789 -16.13 48.93 54.24
C ASP A 789 -16.26 47.75 55.22
N LYS A 790 -17.25 46.89 54.97
CA LYS A 790 -17.16 45.42 55.18
C LYS A 790 -18.07 44.70 54.18
N ARG A 791 -17.43 43.91 53.30
CA ARG A 791 -18.01 42.88 52.41
C ARG A 791 -19.11 42.05 53.08
N LYS A 792 -20.20 41.80 52.36
CA LYS A 792 -20.87 40.48 52.26
C LYS A 792 -21.42 40.28 50.84
N ASN A 793 -21.03 39.16 50.24
CA ASN A 793 -21.63 38.61 49.02
C ASN A 793 -23.08 38.18 49.30
N PHE A 794 -23.97 38.31 48.31
CA PHE A 794 -25.17 37.49 48.23
C PHE A 794 -25.46 37.04 46.80
N SER A 795 -25.99 35.81 46.74
CA SER A 795 -26.04 34.86 45.65
C SER A 795 -27.30 34.94 44.79
N LEU A 796 -27.14 34.55 43.53
CA LEU A 796 -28.18 34.21 42.56
C LEU A 796 -29.00 32.99 43.02
N PHE A 797 -30.02 33.22 43.83
CA PHE A 797 -31.16 32.33 44.04
C PHE A 797 -32.32 33.22 44.46
N ASP A 798 -33.00 33.82 43.47
CA ASP A 798 -34.38 34.34 43.58
C ASP A 798 -34.79 34.95 42.23
N LEU A 799 -35.11 34.09 41.27
CA LEU A 799 -36.04 34.46 40.18
C LEU A 799 -36.66 33.23 39.50
N THR A 800 -37.11 32.27 40.31
CA THR A 800 -37.84 31.09 39.82
C THR A 800 -39.16 30.94 40.56
N THR A 801 -40.03 31.96 40.48
CA THR A 801 -41.45 31.81 40.80
C THR A 801 -42.25 32.82 39.98
N LEU A 802 -42.86 32.33 38.89
CA LEU A 802 -44.14 32.76 38.32
C LEU A 802 -44.19 32.21 36.88
N ILE A 803 -44.75 31.01 36.72
CA ILE A 803 -45.64 30.59 35.64
C ILE A 803 -46.03 29.13 35.94
N HIS A 804 -47.28 28.96 36.35
CA HIS A 804 -48.03 27.71 36.30
C HIS A 804 -49.27 27.99 35.45
N PRO A 805 -49.63 27.15 34.46
CA PRO A 805 -51.02 27.02 34.04
C PRO A 805 -51.69 25.89 34.82
N ARG A 806 -52.93 26.15 35.27
CA ARG A 806 -53.83 25.22 35.93
C ARG A 806 -54.34 24.14 34.97
N SER A 807 -54.50 22.95 35.52
CA SER A 807 -55.16 21.76 34.96
C SER A 807 -56.68 21.87 34.95
N ALA A 808 -57.32 21.23 33.98
CA ALA A 808 -58.69 20.72 34.07
C ALA A 808 -58.66 19.20 33.84
N ALA A 809 -59.09 18.46 34.83
CA ALA A 809 -59.14 17.00 34.86
C ALA A 809 -60.57 16.50 34.58
N ILE A 810 -60.69 15.40 33.83
CA ILE A 810 -61.82 14.46 33.94
C ILE A 810 -61.21 13.05 34.08
N ALA A 811 -61.76 12.32 35.03
CA ALA A 811 -61.22 11.13 35.69
C ALA A 811 -61.50 9.79 35.00
N SER A 812 -60.66 8.79 35.27
CA SER A 812 -60.99 7.49 35.93
C SER A 812 -59.79 6.55 35.77
N GLU A 813 -59.06 6.29 36.86
CA GLU A 813 -59.11 5.10 37.74
C GLU A 813 -58.08 4.00 37.39
N ARG A 814 -57.38 3.56 38.45
CA ARG A 814 -56.29 2.58 38.46
C ARG A 814 -56.85 1.15 38.44
N HIS A 815 -56.09 0.18 37.93
CA HIS A 815 -55.63 -0.97 38.75
C HIS A 815 -54.61 -1.89 38.04
N ASN A 816 -53.63 -2.27 38.88
CA ASN A 816 -52.58 -3.28 38.83
C ASN A 816 -52.86 -4.69 38.25
N ILE A 817 -51.73 -5.36 37.94
CA ILE A 817 -51.40 -6.82 37.95
C ILE A 817 -51.28 -7.54 36.58
N SER A 818 -50.12 -8.18 36.46
CA SER A 818 -49.65 -9.18 35.50
C SER A 818 -50.46 -10.48 35.49
N ASN A 819 -50.67 -11.09 34.31
CA ASN A 819 -50.47 -12.53 34.00
C ASN A 819 -50.99 -12.91 32.59
N GLY A 820 -50.23 -13.76 31.88
CA GLY A 820 -50.78 -14.91 31.12
C GLY A 820 -51.23 -14.76 29.65
N SER A 821 -50.40 -15.31 28.75
CA SER A 821 -50.69 -16.22 27.61
C SER A 821 -52.08 -16.31 26.93
N ALA A 822 -52.05 -16.12 25.60
CA ALA A 822 -52.70 -16.82 24.46
C ALA A 822 -54.09 -17.52 24.59
N LEU A 823 -55.05 -17.16 23.69
CA LEU A 823 -55.65 -18.02 22.61
C LEU A 823 -56.77 -17.29 21.78
N VAL A 824 -56.65 -17.35 20.43
CA VAL A 824 -57.61 -17.72 19.34
C VAL A 824 -59.01 -17.07 19.16
N MET A 825 -59.28 -16.56 17.93
CA MET A 825 -60.46 -16.75 17.03
C MET A 825 -60.37 -15.76 15.84
N GLN A 826 -60.82 -15.96 14.58
CA GLN A 826 -61.18 -17.08 13.68
C GLN A 826 -61.38 -16.47 12.25
N GLU A 827 -60.95 -17.17 11.19
CA GLU A 827 -61.31 -17.01 9.74
C GLU A 827 -62.82 -17.37 9.48
N PRO A 828 -63.48 -17.34 8.25
CA PRO A 828 -63.01 -17.65 6.86
C PRO A 828 -63.84 -16.92 5.71
N PRO A 829 -63.92 -17.34 4.39
CA PRO A 829 -63.46 -18.59 3.75
C PRO A 829 -62.81 -18.56 2.34
N ARG A 830 -62.35 -19.77 2.00
CA ARG A 830 -61.60 -20.31 0.84
C ARG A 830 -62.48 -20.74 -0.35
N GLU A 831 -61.84 -20.94 -1.52
CA GLU A 831 -61.82 -22.13 -2.44
C GLU A 831 -61.62 -21.67 -3.92
N LYS A 832 -61.04 -22.37 -4.93
CA LYS A 832 -60.19 -23.57 -5.15
C LYS A 832 -59.74 -23.55 -6.64
N GLN A 833 -58.49 -23.98 -6.91
CA GLN A 833 -57.94 -24.78 -8.05
C GLN A 833 -58.28 -24.51 -9.54
N ARG A 834 -57.26 -24.41 -10.42
CA ARG A 834 -56.82 -25.49 -11.37
C ARG A 834 -55.61 -25.10 -12.28
N LYS A 835 -54.76 -26.11 -12.56
CA LYS A 835 -53.62 -26.16 -13.51
C LYS A 835 -54.09 -26.27 -14.98
N VAL A 836 -53.35 -25.73 -15.97
CA VAL A 836 -53.10 -26.34 -17.31
C VAL A 836 -51.74 -25.86 -17.88
N ASN A 837 -51.16 -26.70 -18.74
CA ASN A 837 -49.80 -26.80 -19.26
C ASN A 837 -49.44 -25.92 -20.48
N PHE A 838 -48.13 -25.65 -20.62
CA PHE A 838 -47.21 -25.74 -21.79
C PHE A 838 -47.71 -25.53 -23.26
N VAL A 839 -47.08 -24.53 -23.91
CA VAL A 839 -46.62 -24.39 -25.32
C VAL A 839 -47.60 -24.60 -26.50
N THR A 840 -47.82 -23.51 -27.26
CA THR A 840 -47.88 -23.28 -28.75
C THR A 840 -48.62 -21.95 -28.93
N ASP A 841 -48.09 -20.86 -29.50
CA ASP A 841 -47.76 -20.71 -30.91
C ASP A 841 -46.72 -19.59 -31.15
N ILE A 842 -45.75 -19.93 -31.98
CA ILE A 842 -44.91 -19.03 -32.77
C ILE A 842 -45.65 -18.82 -34.09
N LYS A 843 -45.87 -17.57 -34.53
CA LYS A 843 -45.56 -17.08 -35.89
C LYS A 843 -46.24 -15.75 -36.19
N ASN A 844 -45.53 -14.95 -37.02
CA ASN A 844 -45.96 -13.76 -37.77
C ASN A 844 -45.79 -12.45 -36.98
N PHE A 845 -44.91 -11.50 -37.31
CA PHE A 845 -44.24 -11.16 -38.58
C PHE A 845 -42.87 -10.52 -38.30
N GLY A 846 -41.90 -10.81 -39.15
CA GLY A 846 -40.60 -10.15 -39.19
C GLY A 846 -40.55 -8.99 -40.20
N LEU A 847 -39.43 -8.26 -40.08
CA LEU A 847 -38.60 -7.68 -41.15
C LEU A 847 -39.23 -6.61 -42.06
N PHE A 848 -38.73 -5.39 -41.94
CA PHE A 848 -38.10 -4.70 -43.08
C PHE A 848 -36.84 -3.93 -42.66
N HIS A 849 -35.84 -4.01 -43.52
CA HIS A 849 -34.51 -3.42 -43.44
C HIS A 849 -34.32 -2.51 -44.65
N ARG A 850 -33.45 -1.47 -44.52
CA ARG A 850 -32.83 -0.62 -45.58
C ARG A 850 -33.75 0.45 -46.22
N ARG A 851 -33.31 1.67 -46.60
CA ARG A 851 -31.98 2.20 -47.02
C ARG A 851 -32.05 3.75 -47.15
N SER A 852 -30.89 4.44 -47.11
CA SER A 852 -30.52 5.74 -47.77
C SER A 852 -30.01 6.80 -46.77
N LYS A 853 -28.69 7.09 -46.66
CA LYS A 853 -27.78 7.96 -47.45
C LYS A 853 -27.77 9.46 -47.02
N GLN A 854 -26.63 9.86 -46.46
CA GLN A 854 -25.86 11.12 -46.55
C GLN A 854 -26.42 12.51 -46.15
N ASN A 855 -25.59 13.18 -45.33
CA ASN A 855 -25.35 14.62 -45.09
C ASN A 855 -26.27 15.38 -44.10
N ALA A 856 -25.71 15.77 -42.95
CA ALA A 856 -25.46 17.17 -42.52
C ALA A 856 -24.99 17.22 -41.06
N ALA A 857 -24.11 18.18 -40.77
CA ALA A 857 -23.49 18.44 -39.48
C ALA A 857 -24.49 18.97 -38.43
N GLU A 858 -24.33 18.56 -37.17
CA GLU A 858 -24.39 19.45 -36.00
C GLU A 858 -23.97 18.70 -34.73
N GLN A 859 -23.03 19.30 -34.00
CA GLN A 859 -22.53 18.84 -32.71
C GLN A 859 -23.50 19.25 -31.60
N ASN A 860 -24.03 18.28 -30.84
CA ASN A 860 -24.21 18.32 -29.38
C ASN A 860 -25.21 17.24 -28.93
N ALA A 861 -24.76 16.33 -28.06
CA ALA A 861 -25.53 15.90 -26.87
C ALA A 861 -24.66 14.98 -25.99
N ASN A 862 -24.32 15.49 -24.82
CA ASN A 862 -23.82 14.71 -23.69
C ASN A 862 -24.82 13.60 -23.35
N GLN A 863 -24.40 12.34 -23.49
CA GLN A 863 -25.04 11.22 -22.83
C GLN A 863 -24.20 10.83 -21.61
N ILE A 864 -24.88 10.68 -20.48
CA ILE A 864 -24.35 10.15 -19.23
C ILE A 864 -24.01 8.68 -19.47
N PHE A 865 -22.74 8.32 -19.39
CA PHE A 865 -22.29 6.92 -19.38
C PHE A 865 -21.80 6.57 -17.96
N SER A 866 -22.33 5.47 -17.43
CA SER A 866 -21.92 4.88 -16.15
C SER A 866 -20.62 4.07 -16.32
N VAL A 867 -19.85 3.97 -15.23
CA VAL A 867 -18.42 3.64 -15.19
C VAL A 867 -18.07 2.18 -15.56
N SER A 868 -19.05 1.30 -15.76
CA SER A 868 -18.79 -0.14 -15.96
C SER A 868 -18.58 -0.63 -17.39
N GLU A 869 -18.80 0.17 -18.45
CA GLU A 869 -18.81 -0.36 -19.83
C GLU A 869 -17.55 -0.07 -20.69
N GLU A 870 -16.64 0.81 -20.28
CA GLU A 870 -15.51 1.21 -21.15
C GLU A 870 -14.25 0.31 -21.00
N VAL A 871 -14.07 -0.38 -19.88
CA VAL A 871 -12.86 -1.19 -19.62
C VAL A 871 -12.82 -2.47 -20.48
N THR A 872 -13.96 -2.93 -21.00
CA THR A 872 -14.01 -4.12 -21.88
C THR A 872 -13.75 -3.83 -23.35
N ARG A 873 -13.68 -2.56 -23.79
CA ARG A 873 -13.47 -2.21 -25.21
C ARG A 873 -12.06 -1.80 -25.59
N GLN A 874 -11.22 -1.33 -24.67
CA GLN A 874 -9.85 -0.92 -25.02
C GLN A 874 -8.80 -2.06 -25.04
N GLN A 875 -9.15 -3.27 -24.61
CA GLN A 875 -8.27 -4.45 -24.71
C GLN A 875 -8.61 -5.43 -25.84
N ALA A 876 -9.63 -5.14 -26.66
CA ALA A 876 -10.11 -6.05 -27.69
C ALA A 876 -10.09 -5.47 -29.10
N GLU A 877 -9.06 -4.70 -29.49
CA GLU A 877 -8.86 -4.32 -30.89
C GLU A 877 -7.38 -4.02 -31.22
N ARG A 878 -6.57 -5.08 -31.34
CA ARG A 878 -5.40 -5.11 -32.23
C ARG A 878 -5.22 -6.53 -32.80
N PRO A 879 -5.58 -6.79 -34.06
CA PRO A 879 -5.09 -7.99 -34.72
C PRO A 879 -3.64 -7.75 -35.15
N MET A 880 -2.71 -8.47 -34.55
CA MET A 880 -1.32 -8.54 -34.99
C MET A 880 -1.25 -9.47 -36.21
N GLU A 881 -1.35 -8.91 -37.42
CA GLU A 881 -1.01 -9.63 -38.65
C GLU A 881 0.52 -9.71 -38.77
N ARG A 882 1.07 -10.92 -38.57
CA ARG A 882 2.42 -11.28 -39.03
C ARG A 882 2.30 -11.84 -40.44
N SER A 883 2.61 -11.04 -41.45
CA SER A 883 2.98 -11.52 -42.77
C SER A 883 4.47 -11.85 -42.78
N ILE A 884 4.77 -13.13 -43.02
CA ILE A 884 6.08 -13.61 -43.41
C ILE A 884 6.20 -13.37 -44.91
N GLN A 885 7.19 -12.59 -45.34
CA GLN A 885 7.70 -12.64 -46.71
C GLN A 885 9.22 -12.79 -46.68
N LEU A 886 9.65 -13.70 -47.55
CA LEU A 886 10.98 -14.22 -47.81
C LEU A 886 11.81 -13.24 -48.67
N GLU A 887 13.12 -13.47 -48.67
CA GLU A 887 14.17 -12.97 -49.61
C GLU A 887 14.64 -11.52 -49.39
N SER A 888 15.93 -11.17 -49.42
CA SER A 888 17.13 -11.82 -49.99
C SER A 888 18.41 -11.32 -49.29
N ARG A 889 19.45 -12.15 -49.33
CA ARG A 889 20.83 -11.85 -48.91
C ARG A 889 21.47 -10.79 -49.82
N GLY A 890 22.21 -9.86 -49.21
CA GLY A 890 23.20 -9.01 -49.90
C GLY A 890 24.25 -8.50 -48.92
N LEU A 891 25.51 -8.90 -49.15
CA LEU A 891 26.73 -8.49 -48.44
C LEU A 891 26.95 -6.96 -48.50
N ALA A 892 27.45 -6.35 -47.41
CA ALA A 892 28.76 -5.66 -47.35
C ALA A 892 28.93 -4.80 -46.08
N SER A 893 29.91 -5.20 -45.25
CA SER A 893 31.03 -4.42 -44.70
C SER A 893 30.84 -3.01 -44.08
N ARG A 894 31.35 -2.92 -42.84
CA ARG A 894 32.06 -1.81 -42.14
C ARG A 894 31.25 -0.70 -41.46
N GLY A 895 31.68 -0.37 -40.24
CA GLY A 895 31.42 0.89 -39.57
C GLY A 895 31.49 0.78 -38.05
N ASP A 896 32.68 1.00 -37.50
CA ASP A 896 33.06 0.88 -36.09
C ASP A 896 32.26 1.77 -35.12
N LEU A 897 31.93 1.20 -33.96
CA LEU A 897 31.46 1.91 -32.76
C LEU A 897 32.68 2.26 -31.91
N ASN A 898 33.10 3.53 -31.97
CA ASN A 898 34.06 4.11 -31.04
C ASN A 898 33.34 4.84 -29.91
N ILE A 899 33.66 4.41 -28.70
CA ILE A 899 33.40 5.05 -27.42
C ILE A 899 34.36 6.25 -27.27
N PRO A 900 33.90 7.42 -26.79
CA PRO A 900 34.77 8.36 -26.12
C PRO A 900 34.53 8.32 -24.60
N GLY A 901 35.62 8.09 -23.86
CA GLY A 901 35.76 8.48 -22.47
C GLY A 901 36.60 9.77 -22.34
N LEU A 902 36.78 10.21 -21.08
CA LEU A 902 37.53 11.36 -20.57
C LEU A 902 36.78 12.70 -20.62
N SER A 903 36.77 13.56 -19.60
CA SER A 903 37.75 13.80 -18.53
C SER A 903 37.12 14.66 -17.43
N GLU A 904 37.26 14.27 -16.15
CA GLU A 904 37.10 15.18 -15.00
C GLU A 904 38.48 15.70 -14.58
N GLN A 905 38.58 17.02 -14.41
CA GLN A 905 39.67 17.69 -13.71
C GLN A 905 39.06 18.70 -12.72
N CYS A 906 39.57 18.65 -11.49
CA CYS A 906 39.15 19.37 -10.29
C CYS A 906 39.17 20.90 -10.40
N ILE A 907 38.45 21.58 -9.50
CA ILE A 907 38.99 22.58 -8.55
C ILE A 907 37.98 22.76 -7.39
N LEU A 908 38.54 22.88 -6.18
CA LEU A 908 37.91 22.99 -4.87
C LEU A 908 38.44 24.27 -4.20
N VAL A 909 37.55 25.16 -3.73
CA VAL A 909 37.78 26.26 -2.75
C VAL A 909 36.40 26.60 -2.16
N ASP A 910 36.01 26.17 -0.95
CA ASP A 910 36.34 26.66 0.41
C ASP A 910 35.47 27.85 0.89
N HIS A 911 34.78 27.63 2.02
CA HIS A 911 34.31 28.54 3.10
C HIS A 911 32.83 28.38 3.48
N ARG A 912 32.39 28.50 4.73
CA ARG A 912 32.97 28.48 6.10
C ARG A 912 31.77 28.76 7.02
N GLU A 913 31.45 27.84 7.93
CA GLU A 913 30.44 28.04 8.98
C GLU A 913 30.98 28.89 10.15
N ARG A 914 30.05 29.53 10.89
CA ARG A 914 30.04 29.86 12.34
C ARG A 914 28.86 30.80 12.65
N ASN A 915 28.22 30.86 13.82
CA ASN A 915 27.89 29.97 14.96
C ASN A 915 27.12 30.85 16.00
N THR A 916 26.64 30.23 17.09
CA THR A 916 26.22 30.76 18.43
C THR A 916 24.71 31.02 18.67
N ASP A 917 24.07 30.72 19.82
CA ASP A 917 24.41 30.05 21.10
C ASP A 917 23.13 29.89 21.99
N SER A 918 23.12 28.91 22.94
CA SER A 918 22.75 29.05 24.39
C SER A 918 22.60 27.66 25.09
N LEU A 919 23.54 27.21 25.95
CA LEU A 919 23.63 27.27 27.45
C LEU A 919 22.74 26.24 28.21
N GLY A 920 23.17 25.47 29.25
CA GLY A 920 24.40 25.32 30.08
C GLY A 920 24.50 23.86 30.62
N LEU A 921 25.41 23.37 31.48
CA LEU A 921 26.14 23.95 32.62
C LEU A 921 27.26 22.95 33.09
N GLN A 922 28.48 23.48 33.36
CA GLN A 922 29.54 23.13 34.37
C GLN A 922 30.02 21.67 34.60
N VAL A 923 31.28 21.29 34.94
CA VAL A 923 32.63 21.82 35.28
C VAL A 923 33.50 20.54 35.52
N GLY A 924 34.81 20.38 35.30
CA GLY A 924 35.89 21.21 34.77
C GLY A 924 37.30 20.57 34.95
N LYS A 925 38.31 21.19 34.32
CA LYS A 925 39.78 21.19 34.57
C LYS A 925 40.57 19.89 34.23
N ARG A 926 41.79 19.91 33.63
CA ARG A 926 42.83 20.96 33.48
C ARG A 926 44.01 20.52 32.55
N VAL A 927 44.62 21.52 31.88
CA VAL A 927 46.05 21.73 31.45
C VAL A 927 46.65 21.12 30.15
N CYS A 928 47.01 22.08 29.25
CA CYS A 928 48.10 22.31 28.27
C CYS A 928 49.33 21.36 28.21
N SER A 929 50.22 21.29 27.21
CA SER A 929 50.72 22.17 26.11
C SER A 929 51.64 21.33 25.21
N PHE A 930 51.81 21.62 23.91
CA PHE A 930 53.08 21.32 23.20
C PHE A 930 53.42 22.36 22.10
N LYS A 931 54.71 22.70 22.04
CA LYS A 931 55.38 23.65 21.13
C LYS A 931 55.91 22.95 19.87
N SER A 932 56.06 23.74 18.81
CA SER A 932 56.63 23.46 17.48
C SER A 932 58.14 23.69 17.44
N GLU A 933 58.85 23.04 16.51
CA GLU A 933 60.04 23.61 15.87
C GLU A 933 60.26 23.06 14.44
N LYS A 934 60.81 23.93 13.56
CA LYS A 934 61.08 23.79 12.12
C LYS A 934 62.61 23.75 11.86
N VAL A 935 63.07 23.09 10.79
CA VAL A 935 64.36 23.35 10.05
C VAL A 935 64.19 22.78 8.61
N VAL A 936 64.14 23.56 7.51
CA VAL A 936 65.15 24.20 6.60
C VAL A 936 65.79 23.27 5.54
N VAL A 937 65.92 23.83 4.33
CA VAL A 937 66.22 23.36 2.95
C VAL A 937 67.72 23.39 2.61
N GLU A 938 68.21 22.54 1.69
CA GLU A 938 69.12 22.92 0.56
C GLU A 938 69.48 21.77 -0.42
N ASP A 939 69.80 22.19 -1.66
CA ASP A 939 69.93 21.48 -2.95
C ASP A 939 71.14 20.53 -3.14
N THR A 940 71.10 19.67 -4.17
CA THR A 940 72.22 19.40 -5.12
C THR A 940 71.86 18.44 -6.27
N VAL A 941 72.33 18.78 -7.48
CA VAL A 941 72.35 18.05 -8.79
C VAL A 941 73.71 17.30 -8.90
N PRO A 942 73.92 16.09 -9.54
CA PRO A 942 73.97 15.92 -11.02
C PRO A 942 73.80 14.49 -11.69
N ILE A 943 73.42 14.52 -12.99
CA ILE A 943 73.95 13.85 -14.23
C ILE A 943 74.14 12.29 -14.35
N ILE A 944 73.36 11.71 -15.32
CA ILE A 944 73.59 10.73 -16.46
C ILE A 944 74.61 9.53 -16.35
N PRO A 945 74.32 8.32 -16.93
CA PRO A 945 74.61 7.92 -18.35
C PRO A 945 73.45 7.13 -19.03
N LYS A 946 72.97 7.40 -20.27
CA LYS A 946 73.42 7.10 -21.66
C LYS A 946 73.63 5.62 -22.05
N GLU A 947 72.83 5.13 -23.01
CA GLU A 947 73.11 4.30 -24.22
C GLU A 947 71.77 4.12 -25.00
N LYS A 948 71.60 4.01 -26.34
CA LYS A 948 72.38 4.16 -27.58
C LYS A 948 71.41 3.98 -28.80
N HIS A 949 71.65 4.72 -29.89
CA HIS A 949 71.50 4.40 -31.34
C HIS A 949 70.16 3.90 -31.93
N GLU A 950 69.71 4.20 -33.16
CA GLU A 950 70.03 5.15 -34.26
C GLU A 950 69.11 4.81 -35.47
N LYS A 951 69.11 5.69 -36.50
CA LYS A 951 68.63 5.57 -37.91
C LYS A 951 67.27 6.23 -38.23
N GLU A 952 67.27 7.40 -38.90
CA GLU A 952 67.43 7.65 -40.38
C GLU A 952 66.18 7.17 -41.13
N GLU A 953 65.44 7.90 -41.97
CA GLU A 953 65.72 8.90 -43.04
C GLU A 953 64.31 9.47 -43.42
N ASP A 954 64.05 10.78 -43.54
CA ASP A 954 64.32 11.75 -44.63
C ASP A 954 63.12 12.06 -45.55
N SER A 955 63.14 13.31 -46.04
CA SER A 955 62.36 13.97 -47.11
C SER A 955 60.94 14.47 -46.75
N SER A 956 60.71 15.78 -46.49
CA SER A 956 60.80 16.97 -47.35
C SER A 956 59.67 17.10 -48.39
N ILE A 957 58.87 18.17 -48.29
CA ILE A 957 58.72 19.24 -49.31
C ILE A 957 57.43 20.03 -49.07
N ASP A 958 57.64 21.35 -49.04
CA ASP A 958 56.69 22.45 -49.07
C ASP A 958 55.64 22.36 -50.21
N TYR A 959 54.50 23.03 -50.06
CA TYR A 959 54.24 24.27 -50.82
C TYR A 959 52.90 24.92 -50.44
N ASP A 960 52.99 26.25 -50.43
CA ASP A 960 52.00 27.32 -50.35
C ASP A 960 50.65 27.08 -51.04
N GLY A 961 49.66 27.88 -50.63
CA GLY A 961 48.69 28.37 -51.61
C GLY A 961 47.39 28.96 -51.09
N ASN A 962 47.49 30.15 -50.50
CA ASN A 962 46.67 31.34 -50.80
C ASN A 962 45.13 31.34 -50.68
N LEU A 963 44.68 32.37 -49.92
CA LEU A 963 43.65 33.38 -50.21
C LEU A 963 42.22 32.86 -50.51
N THR A 964 41.14 33.43 -49.97
CA THR A 964 40.83 34.87 -49.82
C THR A 964 39.52 34.99 -49.03
N ASP A 965 39.46 35.98 -48.12
CA ASP A 965 38.46 37.05 -48.07
C ASP A 965 36.96 36.69 -48.30
N THR A 966 35.99 37.13 -47.49
CA THR A 966 35.83 38.49 -46.95
C THR A 966 34.57 38.56 -46.09
N ALA A 967 34.70 39.34 -45.01
CA ALA A 967 33.75 40.38 -44.56
C ALA A 967 32.37 40.00 -44.00
N SER A 968 31.83 40.67 -42.97
CA SER A 968 32.31 41.70 -42.05
C SER A 968 31.15 42.02 -41.09
N HIS A 969 31.46 42.29 -39.81
CA HIS A 969 30.91 43.36 -38.94
C HIS A 969 29.38 43.45 -38.74
N GLU A 970 28.87 43.31 -37.52
CA GLU A 970 28.65 44.35 -36.47
C GLU A 970 27.14 44.29 -36.14
N ASP A 971 26.58 44.61 -34.98
CA ASP A 971 27.10 45.12 -33.72
C ASP A 971 26.03 44.90 -32.62
N TYR A 972 26.48 45.11 -31.40
CA TYR A 972 25.79 45.23 -30.11
C TYR A 972 24.38 45.88 -30.10
N VAL A 973 23.56 45.55 -29.09
CA VAL A 973 23.26 46.44 -27.93
C VAL A 973 22.26 45.80 -26.96
N THR A 974 22.65 45.85 -25.69
CA THR A 974 21.92 45.61 -24.44
C THR A 974 20.73 46.55 -24.20
N THR A 975 19.65 46.07 -23.57
CA THR A 975 18.94 46.86 -22.54
C THR A 975 18.21 45.97 -21.53
N ARG A 976 18.37 46.34 -20.25
CA ARG A 976 17.63 45.89 -19.07
C ARG A 976 16.13 46.18 -19.18
N LEU A 977 15.31 45.32 -18.59
CA LEU A 977 14.38 45.65 -17.51
C LEU A 977 14.02 44.38 -16.72
#